data_AF-A0A2H9SHP1-F1
#
_entry.id   AF-A0A2H9SHP1-F1
#
_cell.length_a   1.000
_cell.length_b   1.000
_cell.length_c   1.000
_cell.angle_alpha   90.00
_cell.angle_beta   90.00
_cell.angle_gamma   90.00
#
_symmetry.space_group_name_H-M   'P 1'
#
loop_
_entity.id
_entity.type
_entity.pdbx_description
1 polymer ?
#
loop_
_entity_poly.entity_id
_entity_poly.type
_entity_poly.pdbx_seq_one_letter_code
_entity_poly.pdbx_strand_id
1 'polypeptide(L)'
;MMLKRFLNRQNNLQEKLAMLQSILGIGDILVYELERNNEERVLTSLMQLFELLESLFAIRKSDPEKFDKLILSKEYHDLHAKNEKNAQLNISMYSEKYTDGFTTIINQILRVYKKSVEVSNLEVSRYAIYVLKRILGYLSNEPDNDLFVDQILRTLSNITYQATEEDNYSIFNSAISLYRDIVFNYDNKFKISYLQLFDRYFFSSVKTVISKNKYELFKILVSYIIDGIHPDLNSKDIWDYGHLLLDQDLKLYSSLNEEYGIENKLNVLSDSIKYINSKKDMEDWKSEFNNLKTIIRENIKNDLAVKADELENMIVMKAEQQYKFNNLIGLFISIGAFCLFEKKIYFIKYLWNYNQPEDADSTWISLDLLPENLDSLMTIYFDLVGSGVNFFVGHHGSTKYVKNYFLLLMCKLLQSVRNTPNARQSVNGYHLPDLDIYKLSNLIHRCEDLVGYANNLAKESNIFLELDFEDPVNLFSDKVIPFLEHVKIEAQNQISAKHRDFPISEIKVENFKNNLILKFYEFATLREILTKQFNAYVHFEEKPTIRDNSRFGLSVIEDKAVFFDTWHIHYSNWQDGFPRSLANGEDNELFKKILDECQSIISDDIESVLKNCESLNSVVILSSNVGIWKYFKGKEEFKASWRNDVEKLDISSFKGWFEFHGYSIPVFSISNTGYENTILILSTSKFGKLCQYSPMINEDDDALRRDIFYMNIKLLTHREDLLEKFRLEPPQWLSDQGDIEAQQAYIQTRVVIEIYEMFDFIPNDDFLGYRWDIP
;
A
#
# COMPACT_ATOMS: atom_id res chain seq x y z
N MET A 1 -47.75 19.89 -19.53
CA MET A 1 -47.28 20.24 -18.17
C MET A 1 -45.73 20.25 -18.04
N MET A 2 -44.99 19.86 -19.08
CA MET A 2 -43.53 20.02 -19.23
C MET A 2 -43.05 21.42 -19.71
N LEU A 3 -43.95 22.37 -20.00
CA LEU A 3 -43.59 23.71 -20.52
C LEU A 3 -43.72 24.86 -19.49
N LYS A 4 -44.19 24.59 -18.26
CA LYS A 4 -44.33 25.62 -17.21
C LYS A 4 -43.15 25.69 -16.23
N ARG A 5 -42.23 24.70 -16.24
CA ARG A 5 -40.94 24.80 -15.52
C ARG A 5 -39.81 25.42 -16.36
N PHE A 6 -40.09 25.78 -17.63
CA PHE A 6 -39.20 26.60 -18.46
C PHE A 6 -39.37 28.12 -18.23
N LEU A 7 -40.45 28.54 -17.56
CA LEU A 7 -40.82 29.95 -17.35
C LEU A 7 -40.28 30.57 -16.03
N ASN A 8 -39.26 29.98 -15.41
CA ASN A 8 -38.52 30.60 -14.29
C ASN A 8 -37.02 30.77 -14.59
N ARG A 9 -36.58 30.62 -15.85
CA ARG A 9 -35.18 30.83 -16.26
C ARG A 9 -34.83 32.28 -16.61
N GLN A 10 -35.80 33.11 -17.02
CA GLN A 10 -35.54 34.51 -17.42
C GLN A 10 -35.35 35.46 -16.23
N ASN A 11 -36.19 35.38 -15.18
CA ASN A 11 -36.04 36.22 -13.98
C ASN A 11 -34.72 35.92 -13.24
N ASN A 12 -34.34 34.64 -13.14
CA ASN A 12 -33.13 34.24 -12.41
C ASN A 12 -31.81 34.62 -13.12
N LEU A 13 -31.79 34.62 -14.46
CA LEU A 13 -30.63 35.10 -15.22
C LEU A 13 -30.49 36.63 -15.11
N GLN A 14 -31.62 37.35 -15.13
CA GLN A 14 -31.63 38.80 -14.89
C GLN A 14 -31.19 39.14 -13.46
N GLU A 15 -31.63 38.40 -12.46
CA GLU A 15 -31.18 38.53 -11.07
C GLU A 15 -29.66 38.34 -10.94
N LYS A 16 -29.12 37.28 -11.54
CA LYS A 16 -27.67 37.06 -11.57
C LYS A 16 -26.93 38.19 -12.28
N LEU A 17 -27.38 38.61 -13.46
CA LEU A 17 -26.75 39.69 -14.21
C LEU A 17 -26.78 41.01 -13.44
N ALA A 18 -27.90 41.33 -12.78
CA ALA A 18 -28.02 42.50 -11.93
C ALA A 18 -27.08 42.43 -10.71
N MET A 19 -26.97 41.26 -10.08
CA MET A 19 -26.00 41.01 -9.01
C MET A 19 -24.56 41.24 -9.50
N LEU A 20 -24.17 40.62 -10.61
CA LEU A 20 -22.84 40.76 -11.21
C LEU A 20 -22.52 42.21 -11.57
N GLN A 21 -23.46 42.94 -12.19
CA GLN A 21 -23.32 44.35 -12.50
C GLN A 21 -23.17 45.21 -11.23
N SER A 22 -23.90 44.88 -10.17
CA SER A 22 -23.79 45.59 -8.89
C SER A 22 -22.42 45.38 -8.25
N ILE A 23 -21.91 44.15 -8.26
CA ILE A 23 -20.57 43.82 -7.75
C ILE A 23 -19.50 44.56 -8.55
N LEU A 24 -19.60 44.56 -9.89
CA LEU A 24 -18.68 45.31 -10.76
C LEU A 24 -18.72 46.81 -10.47
N GLY A 25 -19.92 47.38 -10.30
CA GLY A 25 -20.10 48.79 -9.94
C GLY A 25 -19.49 49.14 -8.57
N ILE A 26 -19.60 48.26 -7.59
CA ILE A 26 -18.90 48.41 -6.29
C ILE A 26 -17.39 48.47 -6.52
N GLY A 27 -16.83 47.57 -7.34
CA GLY A 27 -15.40 47.57 -7.67
C GLY A 27 -14.93 48.86 -8.36
N ASP A 28 -15.71 49.40 -9.29
CA ASP A 28 -15.42 50.69 -9.94
C ASP A 28 -15.40 51.84 -8.94
N ILE A 29 -16.38 51.89 -8.03
CA ILE A 29 -16.44 52.89 -6.96
C ILE A 29 -15.23 52.74 -6.03
N LEU A 30 -14.88 51.53 -5.63
CA LEU A 30 -13.76 51.28 -4.72
C LEU A 30 -12.42 51.76 -5.31
N VAL A 31 -12.16 51.47 -6.59
CA VAL A 31 -10.96 51.94 -7.29
C VAL A 31 -10.93 53.46 -7.38
N TYR A 32 -12.07 54.10 -7.68
CA TYR A 32 -12.17 55.55 -7.76
C TYR A 32 -11.97 56.25 -6.40
N GLU A 33 -12.57 55.72 -5.33
CA GLU A 33 -12.43 56.27 -3.98
C GLU A 33 -10.99 56.12 -3.44
N LEU A 34 -10.31 55.03 -3.82
CA LEU A 34 -8.91 54.81 -3.50
C LEU A 34 -7.99 55.86 -4.14
N GLU A 35 -8.24 56.27 -5.39
CA GLU A 35 -7.51 57.37 -6.04
C GLU A 35 -7.72 58.72 -5.35
N ARG A 36 -8.78 58.86 -4.56
CA ARG A 36 -9.10 60.05 -3.77
C ARG A 36 -8.65 59.96 -2.30
N ASN A 37 -7.90 58.92 -1.94
CA ASN A 37 -7.45 58.63 -0.58
C ASN A 37 -8.60 58.51 0.44
N ASN A 38 -9.77 58.00 0.03
CA ASN A 38 -10.89 57.74 0.93
C ASN A 38 -10.84 56.32 1.52
N GLU A 39 -9.82 56.06 2.34
CA GLU A 39 -9.48 54.73 2.86
C GLU A 39 -10.63 54.08 3.65
N GLU A 40 -11.24 54.81 4.58
CA GLU A 40 -12.32 54.29 5.44
C GLU A 40 -13.49 53.71 4.63
N ARG A 41 -13.88 54.41 3.55
CA ARG A 41 -14.93 53.95 2.65
C ARG A 41 -14.51 52.70 1.89
N VAL A 42 -13.25 52.62 1.46
CA VAL A 42 -12.71 51.44 0.78
C VAL A 42 -12.70 50.23 1.70
N LEU A 43 -12.21 50.38 2.93
CA LEU A 43 -12.16 49.30 3.94
C LEU A 43 -13.57 48.79 4.28
N THR A 44 -14.53 49.70 4.49
CA THR A 44 -15.92 49.34 4.78
C THR A 44 -16.55 48.55 3.63
N SER A 45 -16.39 49.02 2.39
CA SER A 45 -16.97 48.35 1.23
C SER A 45 -16.26 47.04 0.85
N LEU A 46 -14.97 46.89 1.14
CA LEU A 46 -14.30 45.59 1.04
C LEU A 46 -14.89 44.56 2.01
N MET A 47 -15.28 44.96 3.23
CA MET A 47 -15.95 44.07 4.18
C MET A 47 -17.36 43.68 3.70
N GLN A 48 -18.10 44.62 3.11
CA GLN A 48 -19.42 44.33 2.52
C GLN A 48 -19.35 43.28 1.40
N LEU A 49 -18.25 43.21 0.64
CA LEU A 49 -18.03 42.14 -0.34
C LEU A 49 -17.87 40.76 0.31
N PHE A 50 -17.23 40.69 1.49
CA PHE A 50 -17.16 39.46 2.28
C PHE A 50 -18.54 39.06 2.82
N GLU A 51 -19.28 39.99 3.43
CA GLU A 51 -20.62 39.74 3.94
C GLU A 51 -21.59 39.29 2.84
N LEU A 52 -21.48 39.88 1.64
CA LEU A 52 -22.22 39.44 0.46
C LEU A 52 -21.89 37.98 0.13
N LEU A 53 -20.62 37.60 0.15
CA LEU A 53 -20.20 36.23 -0.12
C LEU A 53 -20.72 35.25 0.95
N GLU A 54 -20.64 35.59 2.23
CA GLU A 54 -21.23 34.77 3.30
C GLU A 54 -22.73 34.59 3.08
N SER A 55 -23.45 35.65 2.71
CA SER A 55 -24.88 35.58 2.41
C SER A 55 -25.19 34.65 1.22
N LEU A 56 -24.33 34.66 0.18
CA LEU A 56 -24.46 33.76 -0.96
C LEU A 56 -24.27 32.31 -0.54
N PHE A 57 -23.26 31.99 0.26
CA PHE A 57 -23.02 30.62 0.72
C PHE A 57 -24.06 30.14 1.74
N ALA A 58 -24.68 31.05 2.50
CA ALA A 58 -25.82 30.72 3.35
C ALA A 58 -27.04 30.23 2.53
N ILE A 59 -27.23 30.73 1.30
CA ILE A 59 -28.29 30.25 0.39
C ILE A 59 -28.09 28.78 0.04
N ARG A 60 -26.85 28.27 -0.05
CA ARG A 60 -26.58 26.86 -0.37
C ARG A 60 -27.29 25.90 0.59
N LYS A 61 -27.43 26.28 1.88
CA LYS A 61 -28.10 25.46 2.89
C LYS A 61 -29.64 25.48 2.79
N SER A 62 -30.23 26.58 2.30
CA SER A 62 -31.69 26.77 2.23
C SER A 62 -32.29 26.55 0.85
N ASP A 63 -31.55 26.85 -0.22
CA ASP A 63 -31.94 26.71 -1.63
C ASP A 63 -30.71 26.43 -2.53
N PRO A 64 -30.25 25.16 -2.60
CA PRO A 64 -29.09 24.76 -3.40
C PRO A 64 -29.24 25.11 -4.89
N GLU A 65 -30.44 25.00 -5.45
CA GLU A 65 -30.67 25.32 -6.87
C GLU A 65 -30.48 26.82 -7.15
N LYS A 66 -30.91 27.69 -6.24
CA LYS A 66 -30.70 29.12 -6.37
C LYS A 66 -29.23 29.48 -6.20
N PHE A 67 -28.53 28.84 -5.27
CA PHE A 67 -27.08 28.98 -5.13
C PHE A 67 -26.35 28.63 -6.42
N ASP A 68 -26.63 27.45 -7.00
CA ASP A 68 -26.02 27.01 -8.25
C ASP A 68 -26.26 28.00 -9.39
N LYS A 69 -27.49 28.53 -9.52
CA LYS A 69 -27.83 29.52 -10.55
C LYS A 69 -27.08 30.84 -10.37
N LEU A 70 -26.83 31.27 -9.14
CA LEU A 70 -26.12 32.51 -8.82
C LEU A 70 -24.60 32.37 -8.98
N ILE A 71 -24.05 31.19 -8.70
CA ILE A 71 -22.61 30.92 -8.70
C ILE A 71 -22.11 30.44 -10.06
N LEU A 72 -22.82 29.49 -10.69
CA LEU A 72 -22.36 28.78 -11.88
C LEU A 72 -22.70 29.53 -13.17
N SER A 73 -21.77 29.56 -14.11
CA SER A 73 -21.93 30.28 -15.37
C SER A 73 -22.97 29.62 -16.27
N LYS A 74 -23.58 30.42 -17.16
CA LYS A 74 -24.48 29.87 -18.19
C LYS A 74 -23.78 28.81 -19.03
N GLU A 75 -22.50 29.02 -19.32
CA GLU A 75 -21.69 28.08 -20.09
C GLU A 75 -21.54 26.73 -19.36
N TYR A 76 -21.41 26.73 -18.04
CA TYR A 76 -21.40 25.49 -17.25
C TYR A 76 -22.72 24.73 -17.42
N HIS A 77 -23.86 25.42 -17.26
CA HIS A 77 -25.17 24.78 -17.41
C HIS A 77 -25.41 24.25 -18.83
N ASP A 78 -24.99 24.99 -19.86
CA ASP A 78 -25.08 24.55 -21.25
C ASP A 78 -24.19 23.32 -21.52
N LEU A 79 -23.01 23.27 -20.91
CA LEU A 79 -22.10 22.13 -21.00
C LEU A 79 -22.63 20.91 -20.24
N HIS A 80 -23.13 21.11 -19.02
CA HIS A 80 -23.70 20.06 -18.17
C HIS A 80 -24.94 19.44 -18.79
N ALA A 81 -25.80 20.25 -19.42
CA ALA A 81 -26.97 19.75 -20.15
C ALA A 81 -26.60 18.86 -21.36
N LYS A 82 -25.39 19.03 -21.93
CA LYS A 82 -24.88 18.21 -23.02
C LYS A 82 -24.13 16.97 -22.52
N ASN A 83 -23.28 17.15 -21.51
CA ASN A 83 -22.45 16.09 -20.93
C ASN A 83 -21.99 16.48 -19.52
N GLU A 84 -22.63 15.88 -18.51
CA GLU A 84 -22.35 16.11 -17.09
C GLU A 84 -20.89 15.82 -16.72
N LYS A 85 -20.35 14.66 -17.13
CA LYS A 85 -18.97 14.28 -16.80
C LYS A 85 -17.95 15.26 -17.37
N ASN A 86 -18.17 15.72 -18.60
CA ASN A 86 -17.31 16.73 -19.22
C ASN A 86 -17.45 18.07 -18.50
N ALA A 87 -18.65 18.46 -18.08
CA ALA A 87 -18.86 19.68 -17.31
C ALA A 87 -18.14 19.66 -15.96
N GLN A 88 -18.24 18.55 -15.21
CA GLN A 88 -17.53 18.35 -13.96
C GLN A 88 -15.99 18.38 -14.12
N LEU A 89 -15.47 17.83 -15.22
CA LEU A 89 -14.05 17.92 -15.54
C LEU A 89 -13.63 19.36 -15.90
N ASN A 90 -14.46 20.08 -16.66
CA ASN A 90 -14.15 21.44 -17.07
C ASN A 90 -14.21 22.44 -15.91
N ILE A 91 -15.19 22.32 -15.00
CA ILE A 91 -15.26 23.19 -13.82
C ILE A 91 -14.09 22.95 -12.86
N SER A 92 -13.60 21.71 -12.72
CA SER A 92 -12.43 21.44 -11.87
C SER A 92 -11.12 21.95 -12.48
N MET A 93 -11.00 22.01 -13.80
CA MET A 93 -9.82 22.55 -14.50
C MET A 93 -9.84 24.06 -14.68
N TYR A 94 -11.02 24.66 -14.87
CA TYR A 94 -11.21 26.08 -15.20
C TYR A 94 -12.29 26.71 -14.33
N SER A 95 -12.12 26.60 -13.01
CA SER A 95 -13.12 27.00 -12.02
C SER A 95 -13.56 28.45 -12.17
N GLU A 96 -12.63 29.36 -12.48
CA GLU A 96 -12.90 30.79 -12.64
C GLU A 96 -13.87 31.08 -13.79
N LYS A 97 -13.79 30.28 -14.86
CA LYS A 97 -14.65 30.42 -16.04
C LYS A 97 -16.08 29.96 -15.76
N TYR A 98 -16.23 28.94 -14.93
CA TYR A 98 -17.51 28.28 -14.68
C TYR A 98 -18.19 28.69 -13.37
N THR A 99 -17.52 29.49 -12.53
CA THR A 99 -18.06 30.05 -11.27
C THR A 99 -18.04 31.59 -11.28
N ASP A 100 -18.49 32.20 -12.37
CA ASP A 100 -18.51 33.66 -12.59
C ASP A 100 -19.14 34.47 -11.44
N GLY A 101 -20.16 33.94 -10.75
CA GLY A 101 -20.77 34.58 -9.57
C GLY A 101 -19.78 34.79 -8.43
N PHE A 102 -19.02 33.74 -8.10
CA PHE A 102 -17.98 33.77 -7.08
C PHE A 102 -16.74 34.54 -7.57
N THR A 103 -16.28 34.21 -8.78
CA THR A 103 -15.08 34.77 -9.42
C THR A 103 -15.15 36.29 -9.52
N THR A 104 -16.34 36.85 -9.80
CA THR A 104 -16.50 38.31 -9.93
C THR A 104 -16.22 39.04 -8.60
N ILE A 105 -16.65 38.48 -7.46
CA ILE A 105 -16.38 39.04 -6.14
C ILE A 105 -14.87 39.03 -5.85
N ILE A 106 -14.23 37.87 -6.04
CA ILE A 106 -12.78 37.71 -5.83
C ILE A 106 -11.99 38.67 -6.73
N ASN A 107 -12.39 38.83 -7.99
CA ASN A 107 -11.75 39.73 -8.93
C ASN A 107 -11.87 41.20 -8.53
N GLN A 108 -12.98 41.63 -7.90
CA GLN A 108 -13.07 43.01 -7.43
C GLN A 108 -12.13 43.27 -6.26
N ILE A 109 -12.00 42.32 -5.33
CA ILE A 109 -11.04 42.44 -4.22
C ILE A 109 -9.60 42.48 -4.77
N LEU A 110 -9.28 41.60 -5.74
CA LEU A 110 -7.98 41.60 -6.41
C LEU A 110 -7.71 42.90 -7.17
N ARG A 111 -8.72 43.50 -7.80
CA ARG A 111 -8.61 44.77 -8.51
C ARG A 111 -8.29 45.91 -7.55
N VAL A 112 -8.96 45.96 -6.39
CA VAL A 112 -8.66 46.94 -5.32
C VAL A 112 -7.25 46.73 -4.78
N TYR A 113 -6.85 45.48 -4.54
CA TYR A 113 -5.47 45.15 -4.16
C TYR A 113 -4.46 45.70 -5.18
N LYS A 114 -4.58 45.36 -6.46
CA LYS A 114 -3.65 45.83 -7.51
C LYS A 114 -3.59 47.35 -7.55
N LYS A 115 -4.75 48.02 -7.52
CA LYS A 115 -4.80 49.47 -7.51
C LYS A 115 -4.12 50.07 -6.28
N SER A 116 -4.32 49.48 -5.10
CA SER A 116 -3.68 49.95 -3.86
C SER A 116 -2.17 49.83 -3.89
N VAL A 117 -1.63 48.79 -4.54
CA VAL A 117 -0.19 48.67 -4.79
C VAL A 117 0.29 49.77 -5.75
N GLU A 118 -0.43 49.99 -6.86
CA GLU A 118 -0.09 51.05 -7.83
C GLU A 118 -0.03 52.45 -7.20
N VAL A 119 -0.95 52.77 -6.28
CA VAL A 119 -0.96 54.07 -5.57
C VAL A 119 -0.17 54.07 -4.26
N SER A 120 0.58 53.00 -3.96
CA SER A 120 1.38 52.85 -2.74
C SER A 120 0.59 52.95 -1.42
N ASN A 121 -0.69 52.56 -1.42
CA ASN A 121 -1.53 52.49 -0.22
C ASN A 121 -1.40 51.11 0.45
N LEU A 122 -0.49 51.00 1.40
CA LEU A 122 -0.18 49.73 2.09
C LEU A 122 -1.29 49.24 3.02
N GLU A 123 -2.12 50.13 3.57
CA GLU A 123 -3.20 49.74 4.47
C GLU A 123 -4.31 49.03 3.70
N VAL A 124 -4.78 49.63 2.60
CA VAL A 124 -5.81 49.03 1.74
C VAL A 124 -5.29 47.74 1.10
N SER A 125 -4.02 47.68 0.69
CA SER A 125 -3.45 46.46 0.09
C SER A 125 -3.44 45.29 1.08
N ARG A 126 -3.04 45.53 2.33
CA ARG A 126 -3.07 44.54 3.41
C ARG A 126 -4.50 44.14 3.75
N TYR A 127 -5.42 45.09 3.79
CA TYR A 127 -6.82 44.81 4.11
C TYR A 127 -7.53 44.01 3.02
N ALA A 128 -7.23 44.25 1.74
CA ALA A 128 -7.74 43.43 0.65
C ALA A 128 -7.30 41.95 0.78
N ILE A 129 -6.03 41.70 1.13
CA ILE A 129 -5.53 40.35 1.42
C ILE A 129 -6.21 39.77 2.67
N TYR A 130 -6.40 40.57 3.71
CA TYR A 130 -7.12 40.16 4.91
C TYR A 130 -8.55 39.71 4.59
N VAL A 131 -9.26 40.42 3.72
CA VAL A 131 -10.61 40.05 3.27
C VAL A 131 -10.58 38.72 2.50
N LEU A 132 -9.61 38.51 1.59
CA LEU A 132 -9.43 37.20 0.93
C LEU A 132 -9.15 36.08 1.95
N LYS A 133 -8.31 36.34 2.96
CA LYS A 133 -8.03 35.40 4.05
C LYS A 133 -9.30 35.07 4.85
N ARG A 134 -10.15 36.07 5.15
CA ARG A 134 -11.44 35.84 5.84
C ARG A 134 -12.37 34.95 5.01
N ILE A 135 -12.49 35.22 3.70
CA ILE A 135 -13.28 34.37 2.80
C ILE A 135 -12.73 32.94 2.83
N LEU A 136 -11.42 32.78 2.68
CA LEU A 136 -10.78 31.47 2.68
C LEU A 136 -11.01 30.72 4.01
N GLY A 137 -10.85 31.40 5.14
CA GLY A 137 -11.11 30.85 6.46
C GLY A 137 -12.56 30.39 6.60
N TYR A 138 -13.52 31.24 6.22
CA TYR A 138 -14.95 30.92 6.21
C TYR A 138 -15.24 29.65 5.39
N LEU A 139 -14.73 29.56 4.15
CA LEU A 139 -14.97 28.42 3.27
C LEU A 139 -14.29 27.13 3.77
N SER A 140 -13.11 27.25 4.38
CA SER A 140 -12.35 26.09 4.90
C SER A 140 -12.93 25.50 6.20
N ASN A 141 -13.91 26.15 6.81
CA ASN A 141 -14.59 25.67 8.01
C ASN A 141 -15.72 24.67 7.72
N GLU A 142 -16.10 24.51 6.45
CA GLU A 142 -17.17 23.62 6.01
C GLU A 142 -16.64 22.69 4.91
N PRO A 143 -17.05 21.41 4.85
CA PRO A 143 -16.65 20.50 3.78
C PRO A 143 -17.25 20.92 2.42
N ASP A 144 -16.83 20.25 1.34
CA ASP A 144 -17.39 20.39 -0.01
C ASP A 144 -17.27 21.80 -0.63
N ASN A 145 -16.21 22.53 -0.30
CA ASN A 145 -15.84 23.84 -0.86
C ASN A 145 -14.51 23.81 -1.62
N ASP A 146 -13.98 22.63 -1.96
CA ASP A 146 -12.65 22.43 -2.55
C ASP A 146 -12.37 23.36 -3.74
N LEU A 147 -13.37 23.50 -4.62
CA LEU A 147 -13.30 24.36 -5.81
C LEU A 147 -13.03 25.84 -5.47
N PHE A 148 -13.77 26.36 -4.49
CA PHE A 148 -13.71 27.78 -4.10
C PHE A 148 -12.46 28.06 -3.25
N VAL A 149 -12.11 27.12 -2.37
CA VAL A 149 -10.88 27.16 -1.57
C VAL A 149 -9.66 27.18 -2.50
N ASP A 150 -9.61 26.29 -3.51
CA ASP A 150 -8.53 26.24 -4.49
C ASP A 150 -8.41 27.56 -5.27
N GLN A 151 -9.54 28.14 -5.72
CA GLN A 151 -9.54 29.39 -6.46
C GLN A 151 -8.99 30.58 -5.66
N ILE A 152 -9.32 30.69 -4.37
CA ILE A 152 -8.75 31.76 -3.52
C ILE A 152 -7.27 31.52 -3.28
N LEU A 153 -6.86 30.27 -3.03
CA LEU A 153 -5.46 29.93 -2.84
C LEU A 153 -4.61 30.21 -4.10
N ARG A 154 -5.14 29.96 -5.31
CA ARG A 154 -4.52 30.38 -6.58
C ARG A 154 -4.38 31.90 -6.65
N THR A 155 -5.44 32.62 -6.29
CA THR A 155 -5.43 34.08 -6.29
C THR A 155 -4.36 34.63 -5.36
N LEU A 156 -4.28 34.11 -4.13
CA LEU A 156 -3.27 34.49 -3.15
C LEU A 156 -1.86 34.09 -3.59
N SER A 157 -1.69 32.91 -4.20
CA SER A 157 -0.40 32.48 -4.76
C SER A 157 0.06 33.39 -5.89
N ASN A 158 -0.85 33.88 -6.74
CA ASN A 158 -0.54 34.84 -7.79
C ASN A 158 -0.14 36.20 -7.20
N ILE A 159 -0.85 36.65 -6.16
CA ILE A 159 -0.48 37.86 -5.40
C ILE A 159 0.92 37.71 -4.81
N THR A 160 1.22 36.57 -4.17
CA THR A 160 2.55 36.26 -3.63
C THR A 160 3.63 36.35 -4.70
N TYR A 161 3.41 35.74 -5.86
CA TYR A 161 4.36 35.77 -6.96
C TYR A 161 4.65 37.22 -7.41
N GLN A 162 3.59 38.00 -7.66
CA GLN A 162 3.69 39.41 -8.06
C GLN A 162 4.40 40.26 -6.99
N ALA A 163 3.97 40.14 -5.74
CA ALA A 163 4.54 40.86 -4.62
C ALA A 163 6.03 40.52 -4.39
N THR A 164 6.45 39.30 -4.75
CA THR A 164 7.86 38.87 -4.66
C THR A 164 8.74 39.52 -5.74
N GLU A 165 8.21 39.76 -6.94
CA GLU A 165 8.92 40.51 -8.00
C GLU A 165 9.03 42.00 -7.66
N GLU A 166 8.01 42.55 -6.99
CA GLU A 166 7.90 43.97 -6.67
C GLU A 166 8.49 44.36 -5.29
N ASP A 167 9.03 43.39 -4.53
CA ASP A 167 9.53 43.58 -3.16
C ASP A 167 8.51 44.22 -2.20
N ASN A 168 7.25 43.79 -2.32
CA ASN A 168 6.13 44.33 -1.55
C ASN A 168 5.91 43.56 -0.23
N TYR A 169 5.59 44.26 0.86
CA TYR A 169 5.22 43.69 2.16
C TYR A 169 4.01 42.74 2.12
N SER A 170 3.23 42.75 1.05
CA SER A 170 2.09 41.85 0.83
C SER A 170 2.47 40.36 0.82
N ILE A 171 3.72 40.00 0.48
CA ILE A 171 4.16 38.59 0.41
C ILE A 171 3.91 37.86 1.73
N PHE A 172 4.22 38.50 2.86
CA PHE A 172 4.02 37.87 4.17
C PHE A 172 2.54 37.53 4.42
N ASN A 173 1.63 38.45 4.09
CA ASN A 173 0.20 38.24 4.32
C ASN A 173 -0.43 37.25 3.32
N SER A 174 0.03 37.25 2.07
CA SER A 174 -0.53 36.40 1.01
C SER A 174 0.04 34.98 0.99
N ALA A 175 1.25 34.77 1.50
CA ALA A 175 1.92 33.47 1.51
C ALA A 175 2.04 32.84 2.90
N ILE A 176 2.42 33.62 3.90
CA ILE A 176 2.98 33.10 5.16
C ILE A 176 1.93 33.11 6.26
N SER A 177 1.30 34.26 6.51
CA SER A 177 0.35 34.41 7.61
C SER A 177 -0.84 33.47 7.47
N LEU A 178 -1.26 33.26 6.21
CA LEU A 178 -2.42 32.46 5.85
C LEU A 178 -2.42 31.06 6.46
N TYR A 179 -1.30 30.35 6.30
CA TYR A 179 -1.24 28.94 6.64
C TYR A 179 -1.43 28.74 8.14
N ARG A 180 -0.69 29.48 8.97
CA ARG A 180 -0.89 29.45 10.42
C ARG A 180 -2.29 29.90 10.83
N ASP A 181 -2.72 31.07 10.36
CA ASP A 181 -3.94 31.73 10.84
C ASP A 181 -5.21 30.95 10.49
N ILE A 182 -5.16 30.08 9.47
CA ILE A 182 -6.30 29.25 9.07
C ILE A 182 -6.13 27.81 9.57
N VAL A 183 -4.99 27.15 9.30
CA VAL A 183 -4.82 25.72 9.60
C VAL A 183 -4.73 25.47 11.12
N PHE A 184 -4.03 26.37 11.84
CA PHE A 184 -3.77 26.31 13.28
C PHE A 184 -4.55 27.38 14.07
N ASN A 185 -5.73 27.78 13.58
CA ASN A 185 -6.54 28.77 14.29
C ASN A 185 -7.03 28.24 15.65
N TYR A 186 -7.22 29.16 16.61
CA TYR A 186 -7.65 28.86 17.99
C TYR A 186 -9.03 28.19 18.10
N ASP A 187 -9.96 28.50 17.19
CA ASP A 187 -11.30 27.90 17.16
C ASP A 187 -11.30 26.45 16.61
N ASN A 188 -10.18 25.97 16.06
CA ASN A 188 -10.02 24.68 15.36
C ASN A 188 -11.16 24.31 14.39
N LYS A 189 -11.73 25.30 13.70
CA LYS A 189 -12.85 25.08 12.74
C LYS A 189 -12.40 24.53 11.39
N PHE A 190 -11.11 24.62 11.09
CA PHE A 190 -10.52 24.17 9.83
C PHE A 190 -10.77 22.69 9.56
N LYS A 191 -11.28 22.36 8.38
CA LYS A 191 -11.51 20.98 7.96
C LYS A 191 -10.24 20.36 7.38
N ILE A 192 -9.82 19.24 7.99
CA ILE A 192 -8.61 18.49 7.60
C ILE A 192 -8.59 18.06 6.13
N SER A 193 -9.76 17.89 5.49
CA SER A 193 -9.84 17.58 4.06
C SER A 193 -9.10 18.59 3.18
N TYR A 194 -8.96 19.84 3.62
CA TYR A 194 -8.25 20.89 2.88
C TYR A 194 -6.75 20.96 3.19
N LEU A 195 -6.21 20.17 4.12
CA LEU A 195 -4.82 20.30 4.58
C LEU A 195 -3.82 20.18 3.42
N GLN A 196 -3.92 19.10 2.63
CA GLN A 196 -3.05 18.88 1.47
C GLN A 196 -3.12 20.01 0.44
N LEU A 197 -4.30 20.62 0.28
CA LEU A 197 -4.51 21.73 -0.63
C LEU A 197 -3.75 22.97 -0.13
N PHE A 198 -3.85 23.30 1.16
CA PHE A 198 -3.11 24.38 1.79
C PHE A 198 -1.60 24.13 1.76
N ASP A 199 -1.14 22.91 2.04
CA ASP A 199 0.28 22.53 2.01
C ASP A 199 0.92 22.82 0.66
N ARG A 200 0.21 22.47 -0.43
CA ARG A 200 0.67 22.67 -1.80
C ARG A 200 0.92 24.15 -2.09
N TYR A 201 0.00 25.04 -1.73
CA TYR A 201 0.12 26.48 -2.00
C TYR A 201 1.10 27.17 -1.06
N PHE A 202 1.13 26.77 0.22
CA PHE A 202 2.14 27.25 1.17
C PHE A 202 3.53 26.87 0.66
N PHE A 203 3.78 25.60 0.34
CA PHE A 203 5.05 25.15 -0.19
C PHE A 203 5.44 25.87 -1.49
N SER A 204 4.49 26.04 -2.43
CA SER A 204 4.73 26.80 -3.66
C SER A 204 5.18 28.23 -3.40
N SER A 205 4.56 28.87 -2.41
CA SER A 205 4.93 30.23 -2.00
C SER A 205 6.32 30.27 -1.37
N VAL A 206 6.64 29.33 -0.48
CA VAL A 206 7.97 29.21 0.15
C VAL A 206 9.05 28.95 -0.89
N LYS A 207 8.81 28.08 -1.89
CA LYS A 207 9.73 27.88 -3.00
C LYS A 207 10.05 29.19 -3.73
N THR A 208 9.01 30.01 -3.98
CA THR A 208 9.19 31.32 -4.63
C THR A 208 10.09 32.23 -3.79
N VAL A 209 9.89 32.28 -2.48
CA VAL A 209 10.74 33.04 -1.52
C VAL A 209 12.20 32.57 -1.59
N ILE A 210 12.43 31.26 -1.62
CA ILE A 210 13.78 30.65 -1.66
C ILE A 210 14.47 30.91 -3.01
N SER A 211 13.82 30.60 -4.13
CA SER A 211 14.40 30.76 -5.47
C SER A 211 14.70 32.23 -5.78
N LYS A 212 13.90 33.17 -5.26
CA LYS A 212 14.13 34.62 -5.38
C LYS A 212 15.07 35.21 -4.32
N ASN A 213 15.65 34.36 -3.47
CA ASN A 213 16.58 34.76 -2.42
C ASN A 213 16.03 35.83 -1.44
N LYS A 214 14.76 35.71 -1.05
CA LYS A 214 14.14 36.63 -0.08
C LYS A 214 14.39 36.14 1.35
N TYR A 215 15.65 36.18 1.79
CA TYR A 215 16.11 35.58 3.05
C TYR A 215 15.45 36.18 4.31
N GLU A 216 15.35 37.50 4.42
CA GLU A 216 14.70 38.15 5.58
C GLU A 216 13.22 37.77 5.70
N LEU A 217 12.53 37.61 4.57
CA LEU A 217 11.15 37.13 4.58
C LEU A 217 11.06 35.67 5.05
N PHE A 218 12.02 34.82 4.68
CA PHE A 218 12.11 33.46 5.19
C PHE A 218 12.39 33.42 6.70
N LYS A 219 13.20 34.34 7.22
CA LYS A 219 13.40 34.45 8.68
C LYS A 219 12.10 34.75 9.42
N ILE A 220 11.34 35.71 8.90
CA ILE A 220 10.01 36.07 9.42
C ILE A 220 9.06 34.86 9.33
N LEU A 221 9.12 34.10 8.23
CA LEU A 221 8.32 32.86 8.07
C LEU A 221 8.56 31.87 9.20
N VAL A 222 9.84 31.53 9.43
CA VAL A 222 10.24 30.53 10.41
C VAL A 222 9.82 30.99 11.81
N SER A 223 10.11 32.25 12.18
CA SER A 223 9.69 32.81 13.48
C SER A 223 8.18 32.78 13.64
N TYR A 224 7.43 33.23 12.63
CA TYR A 224 5.98 33.31 12.72
C TYR A 224 5.30 31.95 12.90
N ILE A 225 5.88 30.89 12.32
CA ILE A 225 5.42 29.51 12.47
C ILE A 225 5.84 28.95 13.83
N ILE A 226 7.12 29.03 14.19
CA ILE A 226 7.66 28.42 15.41
C ILE A 226 7.11 29.11 16.67
N ASP A 227 7.09 30.44 16.68
CA ASP A 227 6.64 31.22 17.84
C ASP A 227 5.11 31.31 17.91
N GLY A 228 4.42 31.02 16.82
CA GLY A 228 2.98 31.25 16.69
C GLY A 228 2.11 30.00 16.78
N ILE A 229 2.69 28.79 16.77
CA ILE A 229 1.98 27.52 16.83
C ILE A 229 2.31 26.82 18.14
N HIS A 230 1.28 26.55 18.93
CA HIS A 230 1.41 25.87 20.23
C HIS A 230 0.33 24.79 20.33
N PRO A 231 0.54 23.61 19.71
CA PRO A 231 -0.42 22.53 19.81
C PRO A 231 -0.38 22.00 21.25
N ASP A 232 -1.54 21.81 21.87
CA ASP A 232 -1.60 21.19 23.20
C ASP A 232 -1.47 19.68 23.04
N LEU A 233 -0.23 19.18 23.20
CA LEU A 233 0.12 17.78 22.99
C LEU A 233 -0.07 16.90 24.24
N ASN A 234 -0.68 17.43 25.31
CA ASN A 234 -0.89 16.64 26.51
C ASN A 234 -2.05 15.64 26.31
N SER A 235 -1.75 14.34 26.44
CA SER A 235 -2.70 13.24 26.32
C SER A 235 -3.51 12.97 27.60
N LYS A 236 -3.30 13.74 28.67
CA LYS A 236 -3.99 13.57 29.96
C LYS A 236 -5.52 13.51 29.83
N ASP A 237 -6.09 14.21 28.86
CA ASP A 237 -7.55 14.23 28.68
C ASP A 237 -8.14 12.86 28.33
N ILE A 238 -7.36 12.00 27.66
CA ILE A 238 -7.76 10.62 27.36
C ILE A 238 -7.94 9.85 28.67
N TRP A 239 -7.02 10.04 29.62
CA TRP A 239 -7.12 9.47 30.96
C TRP A 239 -8.26 10.09 31.75
N ASP A 240 -8.44 11.41 31.69
CA ASP A 240 -9.54 12.08 32.39
C ASP A 240 -10.92 11.60 31.86
N TYR A 241 -11.00 11.18 30.59
CA TYR A 241 -12.19 10.54 30.03
C TYR A 241 -12.42 9.12 30.58
N GLY A 242 -11.37 8.30 30.65
CA GLY A 242 -11.43 6.99 31.32
C GLY A 242 -11.78 7.10 32.81
N HIS A 243 -11.26 8.14 33.48
CA HIS A 243 -11.52 8.40 34.89
C HIS A 243 -12.96 8.81 35.18
N LEU A 244 -13.77 9.18 34.19
CA LEU A 244 -15.21 9.38 34.40
C LEU A 244 -15.88 8.13 35.00
N LEU A 245 -15.47 6.93 34.55
CA LEU A 245 -15.95 5.67 35.13
C LEU A 245 -15.33 5.40 36.50
N LEU A 246 -14.01 5.62 36.63
CA LEU A 246 -13.27 5.38 37.87
C LEU A 246 -13.81 6.24 39.03
N ASP A 247 -14.03 7.52 38.79
CA ASP A 247 -14.53 8.50 39.74
C ASP A 247 -15.99 8.22 40.12
N GLN A 248 -16.76 7.63 39.20
CA GLN A 248 -18.15 7.26 39.44
C GLN A 248 -18.27 6.00 40.30
N ASP A 249 -17.59 4.92 39.91
CA ASP A 249 -17.66 3.62 40.59
C ASP A 249 -16.42 2.75 40.26
N LEU A 250 -15.51 2.66 41.24
CA LEU A 250 -14.30 1.84 41.14
C LEU A 250 -14.59 0.36 40.82
N LYS A 251 -15.66 -0.22 41.36
CA LYS A 251 -15.95 -1.65 41.13
C LYS A 251 -16.43 -1.89 39.70
N LEU A 252 -17.26 -0.99 39.19
CA LEU A 252 -17.70 -1.02 37.79
C LEU A 252 -16.50 -0.86 36.86
N TYR A 253 -15.61 0.11 37.14
CA TYR A 253 -14.38 0.31 36.38
C TYR A 253 -13.52 -0.94 36.34
N SER A 254 -13.25 -1.56 37.50
CA SER A 254 -12.45 -2.79 37.57
C SER A 254 -13.07 -3.94 36.77
N SER A 255 -14.39 -4.13 36.85
CA SER A 255 -15.10 -5.16 36.07
C SER A 255 -14.99 -4.92 34.56
N LEU A 256 -15.20 -3.68 34.11
CA LEU A 256 -15.11 -3.33 32.70
C LEU A 256 -13.66 -3.37 32.18
N ASN A 257 -12.67 -3.06 33.05
CA ASN A 257 -11.28 -3.19 32.69
C ASN A 257 -10.86 -4.65 32.48
N GLU A 258 -11.36 -5.58 33.30
CA GLU A 258 -11.14 -7.02 33.10
C GLU A 258 -11.80 -7.53 31.80
N GLU A 259 -13.00 -7.05 31.47
CA GLU A 259 -13.75 -7.48 30.29
C GLU A 259 -13.20 -6.88 28.98
N TYR A 260 -12.90 -5.57 28.97
CA TYR A 260 -12.60 -4.81 27.75
C TYR A 260 -11.16 -4.29 27.67
N GLY A 261 -10.37 -4.40 28.73
CA GLY A 261 -8.99 -3.89 28.79
C GLY A 261 -8.91 -2.37 28.67
N ILE A 262 -9.75 -1.63 29.41
CA ILE A 262 -9.86 -0.16 29.34
C ILE A 262 -8.50 0.53 29.53
N GLU A 263 -7.72 0.16 30.56
CA GLU A 263 -6.39 0.77 30.82
C GLU A 263 -5.43 0.56 29.65
N ASN A 264 -5.44 -0.64 29.05
CA ASN A 264 -4.62 -0.91 27.88
C ASN A 264 -5.04 -0.06 26.68
N LYS A 265 -6.36 0.08 26.44
CA LYS A 265 -6.89 0.96 25.39
C LYS A 265 -6.52 2.43 25.61
N LEU A 266 -6.58 2.91 26.86
CA LEU A 266 -6.17 4.28 27.23
C LEU A 266 -4.68 4.51 26.98
N ASN A 267 -3.82 3.57 27.39
CA ASN A 267 -2.38 3.60 27.13
C ASN A 267 -2.09 3.65 25.62
N VAL A 268 -2.69 2.73 24.85
CA VAL A 268 -2.50 2.66 23.40
C VAL A 268 -2.94 3.96 22.71
N LEU A 269 -4.10 4.52 23.06
CA LEU A 269 -4.60 5.77 22.48
C LEU A 269 -3.70 6.97 22.85
N SER A 270 -3.29 7.05 24.11
CA SER A 270 -2.36 8.09 24.60
C SER A 270 -1.01 8.02 23.89
N ASP A 271 -0.43 6.83 23.73
CA ASP A 271 0.91 6.66 23.16
C ASP A 271 0.91 6.80 21.63
N SER A 272 -0.19 6.45 20.98
CA SER A 272 -0.33 6.52 19.52
C SER A 272 -0.59 7.94 18.98
N ILE A 273 -1.07 8.89 19.80
CA ILE A 273 -1.44 10.23 19.32
C ILE A 273 -0.30 10.93 18.59
N LYS A 274 0.93 10.83 19.11
CA LYS A 274 2.15 11.44 18.53
C LYS A 274 2.55 10.83 17.19
N TYR A 275 2.05 9.64 16.87
CA TYR A 275 2.32 8.91 15.64
C TYR A 275 1.22 9.05 14.59
N ILE A 276 0.24 9.94 14.79
CA ILE A 276 -0.78 10.24 13.78
C ILE A 276 -0.12 11.05 12.64
N ASN A 277 0.32 10.34 11.61
CA ASN A 277 1.14 10.88 10.53
C ASN A 277 0.40 10.96 9.19
N SER A 278 -0.73 10.28 9.07
CA SER A 278 -1.54 10.26 7.85
C SER A 278 -3.03 10.38 8.15
N LYS A 279 -3.80 10.68 7.11
CA LYS A 279 -5.27 10.64 7.18
C LYS A 279 -5.77 9.27 7.63
N LYS A 280 -5.12 8.20 7.18
CA LYS A 280 -5.45 6.83 7.59
C LYS A 280 -5.18 6.63 9.08
N ASP A 281 -4.01 7.03 9.58
CA ASP A 281 -3.70 6.90 11.02
C ASP A 281 -4.71 7.68 11.86
N MET A 282 -5.16 8.85 11.39
CA MET A 282 -6.19 9.64 12.05
C MET A 282 -7.55 8.93 12.05
N GLU A 283 -7.93 8.28 10.96
CA GLU A 283 -9.17 7.50 10.84
C GLU A 283 -9.13 6.25 11.73
N ASP A 284 -8.01 5.52 11.71
CA ASP A 284 -7.77 4.33 12.54
C ASP A 284 -7.80 4.71 14.03
N TRP A 285 -7.11 5.79 14.42
CA TRP A 285 -7.11 6.30 15.79
C TRP A 285 -8.50 6.77 16.23
N LYS A 286 -9.25 7.49 15.37
CA LYS A 286 -10.63 7.88 15.65
C LYS A 286 -11.54 6.66 15.81
N SER A 287 -11.32 5.61 15.05
CA SER A 287 -12.07 4.36 15.17
C SER A 287 -11.83 3.71 16.54
N GLU A 288 -10.57 3.61 16.97
CA GLU A 288 -10.24 3.06 18.30
C GLU A 288 -10.78 3.94 19.44
N PHE A 289 -10.71 5.26 19.31
CA PHE A 289 -11.30 6.17 20.30
C PHE A 289 -12.82 6.04 20.36
N ASN A 290 -13.50 5.88 19.22
CA ASN A 290 -14.94 5.63 19.17
C ASN A 290 -15.33 4.31 19.85
N ASN A 291 -14.52 3.26 19.71
CA ASN A 291 -14.73 1.99 20.42
C ASN A 291 -14.70 2.20 21.95
N LEU A 292 -13.69 2.92 22.46
CA LEU A 292 -13.60 3.27 23.88
C LEU A 292 -14.77 4.15 24.33
N LYS A 293 -15.12 5.16 23.53
CA LYS A 293 -16.24 6.06 23.77
C LYS A 293 -17.55 5.31 23.94
N THR A 294 -17.84 4.31 23.10
CA THR A 294 -19.06 3.49 23.22
C THR A 294 -19.12 2.80 24.58
N ILE A 295 -18.03 2.13 24.99
CA ILE A 295 -17.94 1.43 26.28
C ILE A 295 -18.17 2.40 27.44
N ILE A 296 -17.51 3.56 27.42
CA ILE A 296 -17.64 4.55 28.50
C ILE A 296 -19.06 5.14 28.53
N ARG A 297 -19.62 5.53 27.38
CA ARG A 297 -20.95 6.15 27.27
C ARG A 297 -22.08 5.28 27.77
N GLU A 298 -22.02 3.98 27.52
CA GLU A 298 -23.04 3.03 27.97
C GLU A 298 -23.04 2.85 29.50
N ASN A 299 -21.95 3.23 30.18
CA ASN A 299 -21.71 2.91 31.59
C ASN A 299 -21.57 4.15 32.51
N ILE A 300 -21.53 5.37 31.96
CA ILE A 300 -21.58 6.60 32.74
C ILE A 300 -23.01 7.07 33.00
N LYS A 301 -23.24 7.74 34.13
CA LYS A 301 -24.51 8.37 34.47
C LYS A 301 -24.77 9.62 33.62
N ASN A 302 -26.05 9.96 33.45
CA ASN A 302 -26.50 11.10 32.64
C ASN A 302 -25.93 12.46 33.09
N ASP A 303 -25.62 12.64 34.37
CA ASP A 303 -25.02 13.87 34.92
C ASP A 303 -23.55 14.08 34.48
N LEU A 304 -22.86 13.01 34.06
CA LEU A 304 -21.51 13.08 33.49
C LEU A 304 -21.50 13.25 31.97
N ALA A 305 -22.67 13.18 31.30
CA ALA A 305 -22.75 13.20 29.85
C ALA A 305 -22.21 14.50 29.22
N VAL A 306 -22.44 15.65 29.87
CA VAL A 306 -21.93 16.96 29.40
C VAL A 306 -20.40 17.03 29.50
N LYS A 307 -19.83 16.58 30.62
CA LYS A 307 -18.37 16.52 30.81
C LYS A 307 -17.72 15.56 29.82
N ALA A 308 -18.39 14.45 29.52
CA ALA A 308 -17.96 13.51 28.49
C ALA A 308 -17.97 14.14 27.09
N ASP A 309 -18.99 14.94 26.73
CA ASP A 309 -19.03 15.65 25.43
C ASP A 309 -17.86 16.65 25.30
N GLU A 310 -17.57 17.39 26.37
CA GLU A 310 -16.45 18.35 26.40
C GLU A 310 -15.09 17.64 26.21
N LEU A 311 -14.85 16.56 26.97
CA LEU A 311 -13.63 15.77 26.87
C LEU A 311 -13.47 15.12 25.49
N GLU A 312 -14.53 14.54 24.94
CA GLU A 312 -14.49 13.92 23.61
C GLU A 312 -14.11 14.91 22.51
N ASN A 313 -14.71 16.10 22.52
CA ASN A 313 -14.40 17.15 21.55
C ASN A 313 -12.96 17.62 21.69
N MET A 314 -12.46 17.79 22.92
CA MET A 314 -11.09 18.19 23.20
C MET A 314 -10.08 17.13 22.77
N ILE A 315 -10.33 15.85 23.06
CA ILE A 315 -9.49 14.71 22.68
C ILE A 315 -9.36 14.63 21.15
N VAL A 316 -10.48 14.71 20.43
CA VAL A 316 -10.46 14.69 18.95
C VAL A 316 -9.73 15.92 18.40
N MET A 317 -9.99 17.10 18.95
CA MET A 317 -9.28 18.34 18.56
C MET A 317 -7.76 18.20 18.71
N LYS A 318 -7.28 17.63 19.82
CA LYS A 318 -5.84 17.44 20.06
C LYS A 318 -5.21 16.47 19.07
N ALA A 319 -5.87 15.35 18.79
CA ALA A 319 -5.40 14.41 17.76
C ALA A 319 -5.33 15.08 16.37
N GLU A 320 -6.31 15.93 16.04
CA GLU A 320 -6.31 16.72 14.80
C GLU A 320 -5.18 17.76 14.75
N GLN A 321 -4.90 18.44 15.86
CA GLN A 321 -3.77 19.37 15.97
C GLN A 321 -2.43 18.65 15.83
N GLN A 322 -2.27 17.48 16.46
CA GLN A 322 -1.07 16.66 16.35
C GLN A 322 -0.84 16.21 14.91
N TYR A 323 -1.89 15.77 14.20
CA TYR A 323 -1.78 15.42 12.78
C TYR A 323 -1.34 16.61 11.92
N LYS A 324 -1.97 17.78 12.09
CA LYS A 324 -1.57 19.02 11.39
C LYS A 324 -0.12 19.38 11.67
N PHE A 325 0.31 19.21 12.92
CA PHE A 325 1.68 19.51 13.35
C PHE A 325 2.71 18.55 12.73
N ASN A 326 2.45 17.24 12.76
CA ASN A 326 3.29 16.24 12.10
C ASN A 326 3.39 16.49 10.58
N ASN A 327 2.29 16.88 9.95
CA ASN A 327 2.27 17.28 8.54
C ASN A 327 3.15 18.53 8.28
N LEU A 328 3.10 19.52 9.16
CA LEU A 328 3.94 20.72 9.08
C LEU A 328 5.44 20.39 9.20
N ILE A 329 5.82 19.46 10.07
CA ILE A 329 7.21 18.98 10.15
C ILE A 329 7.64 18.38 8.81
N GLY A 330 6.81 17.52 8.20
CA GLY A 330 7.06 16.97 6.87
C GLY A 330 7.22 18.05 5.79
N LEU A 331 6.42 19.12 5.87
CA LEU A 331 6.50 20.27 4.97
C LEU A 331 7.84 21.01 5.09
N PHE A 332 8.35 21.19 6.32
CA PHE A 332 9.65 21.81 6.55
C PHE A 332 10.83 20.93 6.13
N ILE A 333 10.68 19.61 6.15
CA ILE A 333 11.63 18.69 5.52
C ILE A 333 11.66 18.89 4.00
N SER A 334 10.50 18.99 3.35
CA SER A 334 10.42 19.31 1.91
C SER A 334 11.02 20.69 1.59
N ILE A 335 10.83 21.69 2.47
CA ILE A 335 11.44 23.02 2.35
C ILE A 335 12.97 22.94 2.45
N GLY A 336 13.49 22.22 3.44
CA GLY A 336 14.94 21.99 3.57
C GLY A 336 15.53 21.28 2.36
N ALA A 337 14.84 20.26 1.84
CA ALA A 337 15.22 19.58 0.59
C ALA A 337 15.21 20.54 -0.62
N PHE A 338 14.23 21.44 -0.71
CA PHE A 338 14.20 22.45 -1.77
C PHE A 338 15.35 23.46 -1.65
N CYS A 339 15.71 23.87 -0.43
CA CYS A 339 16.91 24.68 -0.20
C CYS A 339 18.18 23.99 -0.69
N LEU A 340 18.32 22.66 -0.52
CA LEU A 340 19.44 21.90 -1.09
C LEU A 340 19.44 21.93 -2.62
N PHE A 341 18.27 21.75 -3.24
CA PHE A 341 18.11 21.80 -4.70
C PHE A 341 18.55 23.17 -5.27
N GLU A 342 18.11 24.26 -4.65
CA GLU A 342 18.47 25.63 -5.03
C GLU A 342 19.87 26.07 -4.54
N LYS A 343 20.60 25.20 -3.83
CA LYS A 343 21.90 25.48 -3.21
C LYS A 343 21.87 26.70 -2.27
N LYS A 344 20.82 26.80 -1.46
CA LYS A 344 20.57 27.89 -0.49
C LYS A 344 20.82 27.41 0.94
N ILE A 345 22.05 26.99 1.24
CA ILE A 345 22.37 26.31 2.50
C ILE A 345 22.19 27.22 3.73
N TYR A 346 22.44 28.52 3.61
CA TYR A 346 22.18 29.50 4.68
C TYR A 346 20.70 29.61 5.10
N PHE A 347 19.73 29.23 4.26
CA PHE A 347 18.34 29.08 4.68
C PHE A 347 18.18 27.89 5.63
N ILE A 348 18.87 26.78 5.35
CA ILE A 348 18.88 25.59 6.21
C ILE A 348 19.55 25.91 7.55
N LYS A 349 20.74 26.56 7.52
CA LYS A 349 21.45 26.97 8.74
C LYS A 349 20.57 27.80 9.67
N TYR A 350 19.82 28.75 9.12
CA TYR A 350 18.88 29.55 9.90
C TYR A 350 17.76 28.71 10.52
N LEU A 351 17.12 27.83 9.73
CA LEU A 351 16.10 26.92 10.25
C LEU A 351 16.63 26.03 11.38
N TRP A 352 17.88 25.55 11.24
CA TRP A 352 18.52 24.68 12.22
C TRP A 352 18.87 25.34 13.53
N ASN A 353 19.23 26.62 13.50
CA ASN A 353 19.72 27.35 14.66
C ASN A 353 18.69 28.34 15.20
N TYR A 354 17.44 28.29 14.73
CA TYR A 354 16.41 29.25 15.11
C TYR A 354 16.14 29.25 16.62
N ASN A 355 15.88 28.07 17.21
CA ASN A 355 15.63 27.93 18.66
C ASN A 355 16.91 28.05 19.50
N GLN A 356 18.09 27.90 18.90
CA GLN A 356 19.36 27.90 19.62
C GLN A 356 20.47 28.51 18.75
N PRO A 357 20.48 29.85 18.60
CA PRO A 357 21.56 30.52 17.89
C PRO A 357 22.87 30.44 18.68
N GLU A 358 24.01 30.52 18.00
CA GLU A 358 25.34 30.31 18.60
C GLU A 358 25.67 31.28 19.74
N ASP A 359 25.09 32.47 19.73
CA ASP A 359 25.25 33.53 20.72
C ASP A 359 24.10 33.58 21.75
N ALA A 360 23.25 32.55 21.82
CA ALA A 360 22.14 32.51 22.76
C ALA A 360 22.61 32.41 24.21
N ASP A 361 22.32 33.44 25.01
CA ASP A 361 22.55 33.44 26.46
C ASP A 361 21.56 32.55 27.25
N SER A 362 20.54 32.00 26.56
CA SER A 362 19.50 31.16 27.16
C SER A 362 19.02 30.07 26.20
N THR A 363 18.66 28.90 26.73
CA THR A 363 17.98 27.84 25.97
C THR A 363 16.52 28.22 25.74
N TRP A 364 16.11 28.38 24.48
CA TRP A 364 14.70 28.57 24.16
C TRP A 364 13.96 27.24 24.16
N ILE A 365 12.82 27.22 24.85
CA ILE A 365 11.90 26.08 24.89
C ILE A 365 10.67 26.49 24.08
N SER A 366 10.81 26.46 22.76
CA SER A 366 9.73 26.70 21.79
C SER A 366 9.47 25.41 21.00
N LEU A 367 8.47 25.45 20.14
CA LEU A 367 8.17 24.37 19.23
C LEU A 367 9.36 24.10 18.28
N ASP A 368 9.74 22.83 18.09
CA ASP A 368 10.78 22.48 17.12
C ASP A 368 10.14 21.86 15.86
N LEU A 369 10.51 22.39 14.70
CA LEU A 369 10.11 21.85 13.40
C LEU A 369 11.11 20.78 12.90
N LEU A 370 12.19 20.58 13.64
CA LEU A 370 13.20 19.58 13.40
C LEU A 370 13.03 18.43 14.38
N PRO A 371 13.34 17.20 13.97
CA PRO A 371 13.32 16.07 14.88
C PRO A 371 14.37 16.24 15.98
N GLU A 372 13.97 16.01 17.23
CA GLU A 372 14.84 16.13 18.41
C GLU A 372 15.74 14.90 18.64
N ASN A 373 15.38 13.77 18.05
CA ASN A 373 16.06 12.49 18.24
C ASN A 373 15.89 11.56 17.02
N LEU A 374 16.65 10.46 17.02
CA LEU A 374 16.65 9.49 15.93
C LEU A 374 15.29 8.79 15.77
N ASP A 375 14.59 8.46 16.86
CA ASP A 375 13.26 7.83 16.78
C ASP A 375 12.28 8.73 16.01
N SER A 376 12.19 10.00 16.39
CA SER A 376 11.37 10.99 15.70
C SER A 376 11.78 11.15 14.25
N LEU A 377 13.08 11.27 13.96
CA LEU A 377 13.59 11.40 12.59
C LEU A 377 13.22 10.19 11.73
N MET A 378 13.38 8.98 12.27
CA MET A 378 13.05 7.72 11.58
C MET A 378 11.55 7.63 11.33
N THR A 379 10.71 7.84 12.34
CA THR A 379 9.24 7.87 12.18
C THR A 379 8.84 8.87 11.09
N ILE A 380 9.36 10.09 11.12
CA ILE A 380 9.03 11.11 10.13
C ILE A 380 9.45 10.67 8.72
N TYR A 381 10.66 10.15 8.54
CA TYR A 381 11.11 9.78 7.21
C TYR A 381 10.40 8.54 6.66
N PHE A 382 10.15 7.54 7.49
CA PHE A 382 9.57 6.29 7.02
C PHE A 382 8.05 6.37 6.84
N ASP A 383 7.35 7.13 7.69
CA ASP A 383 5.89 7.27 7.65
C ASP A 383 5.39 8.57 6.99
N LEU A 384 6.09 9.72 7.12
CA LEU A 384 5.61 11.03 6.60
C LEU A 384 6.21 11.45 5.25
N VAL A 385 7.45 11.10 4.94
CA VAL A 385 8.11 11.64 3.73
C VAL A 385 7.49 11.10 2.42
N GLY A 386 6.78 9.97 2.48
CA GLY A 386 5.97 9.49 1.36
C GLY A 386 4.74 10.35 1.04
N SER A 387 4.22 11.10 2.02
CA SER A 387 3.03 11.97 1.91
C SER A 387 3.36 13.47 1.77
N GLY A 388 4.62 13.86 1.97
CA GLY A 388 5.08 15.25 1.85
C GLY A 388 4.92 15.85 0.44
N VAL A 389 4.89 17.18 0.36
CA VAL A 389 4.78 17.90 -0.93
C VAL A 389 6.06 17.69 -1.74
N ASN A 390 5.91 17.01 -2.89
CA ASN A 390 7.00 16.79 -3.84
C ASN A 390 7.19 17.99 -4.78
N PHE A 391 8.40 18.12 -5.33
CA PHE A 391 8.67 19.10 -6.38
C PHE A 391 9.32 18.45 -7.60
N PHE A 392 9.02 19.04 -8.76
CA PHE A 392 9.63 18.72 -10.03
C PHE A 392 9.97 20.03 -10.75
N VAL A 393 11.25 20.40 -10.75
CA VAL A 393 11.73 21.67 -11.31
C VAL A 393 12.88 21.36 -12.27
N GLY A 394 12.79 21.85 -13.51
CA GLY A 394 13.83 21.62 -14.53
C GLY A 394 14.11 20.14 -14.83
N HIS A 395 13.09 19.29 -14.76
CA HIS A 395 13.19 17.83 -14.87
C HIS A 395 13.88 17.11 -13.70
N HIS A 396 14.14 17.80 -12.58
CA HIS A 396 14.68 17.21 -11.37
C HIS A 396 13.56 16.94 -10.36
N GLY A 397 13.43 15.69 -9.91
CA GLY A 397 12.52 15.30 -8.83
C GLY A 397 13.10 15.54 -7.43
N SER A 398 12.22 15.68 -6.44
CA SER A 398 12.56 15.92 -5.03
C SER A 398 13.28 14.77 -4.32
N THR A 399 13.09 13.51 -4.75
CA THR A 399 13.50 12.31 -4.01
C THR A 399 14.96 12.33 -3.55
N LYS A 400 15.90 12.69 -4.44
CA LYS A 400 17.33 12.79 -4.08
C LYS A 400 17.55 13.80 -2.96
N TYR A 401 16.96 14.98 -3.08
CA TYR A 401 17.19 16.08 -2.14
C TYR A 401 16.56 15.83 -0.79
N VAL A 402 15.40 15.16 -0.76
CA VAL A 402 14.75 14.76 0.48
C VAL A 402 15.59 13.72 1.23
N LYS A 403 16.13 12.71 0.53
CA LYS A 403 17.10 11.76 1.10
C LYS A 403 18.35 12.46 1.64
N ASN A 404 18.92 13.37 0.86
CA ASN A 404 20.09 14.12 1.30
C ASN A 404 19.79 14.98 2.53
N TYR A 405 18.65 15.67 2.56
CA TYR A 405 18.26 16.49 3.71
C TYR A 405 18.00 15.65 4.96
N PHE A 406 17.35 14.49 4.80
CA PHE A 406 17.20 13.51 5.88
C PHE A 406 18.55 13.08 6.47
N LEU A 407 19.52 12.74 5.61
CA LEU A 407 20.88 12.38 6.05
C LEU A 407 21.60 13.53 6.75
N LEU A 408 21.38 14.77 6.33
CA LEU A 408 21.92 15.97 7.01
C LEU A 408 21.32 16.16 8.40
N LEU A 409 20.00 15.94 8.57
CA LEU A 409 19.36 15.96 9.88
C LEU A 409 19.91 14.85 10.79
N MET A 410 20.12 13.65 10.23
CA MET A 410 20.75 12.54 10.95
C MET A 410 22.18 12.88 11.40
N CYS A 411 22.96 13.52 10.53
CA CYS A 411 24.29 14.03 10.87
C CYS A 411 24.23 15.02 12.04
N LYS A 412 23.32 16.00 11.99
CA LYS A 412 23.13 16.99 13.06
C LYS A 412 22.88 16.32 14.41
N LEU A 413 21.95 15.36 14.44
CA LEU A 413 21.60 14.61 15.65
C LEU A 413 22.75 13.75 16.17
N LEU A 414 23.48 13.06 15.29
CA LEU A 414 24.60 12.19 15.69
C LEU A 414 25.86 12.98 16.07
N GLN A 415 26.00 14.23 15.60
CA GLN A 415 27.07 15.14 16.00
C GLN A 415 26.81 15.70 17.41
N SER A 416 25.57 16.04 17.75
CA SER A 416 25.20 16.63 19.04
C SER A 416 25.27 15.65 20.23
N VAL A 417 25.35 14.34 19.98
CA VAL A 417 25.61 13.32 21.00
C VAL A 417 27.07 13.44 21.49
N ARG A 418 27.33 14.42 22.37
CA ARG A 418 28.51 14.43 23.22
C ARG A 418 28.38 13.28 24.22
N ASN A 419 29.47 12.53 24.39
CA ASN A 419 29.67 11.45 25.38
C ASN A 419 29.03 11.76 26.74
N THR A 420 27.74 11.46 26.87
CA THR A 420 26.99 11.54 28.12
C THR A 420 26.50 10.15 28.47
N PRO A 421 26.53 9.73 29.75
CA PRO A 421 26.28 8.34 30.14
C PRO A 421 24.85 7.85 29.90
N ASN A 422 23.90 8.74 29.56
CA ASN A 422 22.52 8.38 29.26
C ASN A 422 22.37 8.03 27.77
N ALA A 423 22.90 6.86 27.42
CA ALA A 423 23.04 6.30 26.09
C ALA A 423 21.74 5.81 25.41
N ARG A 424 20.66 6.62 25.43
CA ARG A 424 19.45 6.33 24.61
C ARG A 424 19.54 6.86 23.18
N GLN A 425 20.53 7.70 22.87
CA GLN A 425 20.72 8.33 21.55
C GLN A 425 22.04 7.93 20.86
N SER A 426 22.69 6.85 21.33
CA SER A 426 23.85 6.28 20.63
C SER A 426 23.40 5.29 19.56
N VAL A 427 24.22 5.05 18.54
CA VAL A 427 23.97 4.05 17.48
C VAL A 427 23.53 2.71 18.08
N ASN A 428 24.15 2.29 19.19
CA ASN A 428 23.89 1.01 19.84
C ASN A 428 22.72 1.02 20.84
N GLY A 429 22.17 2.20 21.15
CA GLY A 429 21.05 2.37 22.09
C GLY A 429 19.68 2.52 21.41
N TYR A 430 19.65 2.57 20.08
CA TYR A 430 18.42 2.63 19.30
C TYR A 430 17.78 1.25 19.18
N HIS A 431 16.48 1.17 19.46
CA HIS A 431 15.67 -0.02 19.28
C HIS A 431 14.58 0.26 18.25
N LEU A 432 14.55 -0.57 17.21
CA LEU A 432 13.51 -0.49 16.21
C LEU A 432 12.17 -0.91 16.84
N PRO A 433 11.08 -0.12 16.73
CA PRO A 433 9.77 -0.55 17.22
C PRO A 433 9.30 -1.82 16.50
N ASP A 434 8.34 -2.54 17.09
CA ASP A 434 7.71 -3.68 16.40
C ASP A 434 6.90 -3.16 15.20
N LEU A 435 7.31 -3.55 13.99
CA LEU A 435 6.68 -3.11 12.74
C LEU A 435 6.04 -4.28 11.99
N ASP A 436 5.09 -4.01 11.11
CA ASP A 436 4.54 -5.04 10.23
C ASP A 436 5.59 -5.55 9.23
N ILE A 437 5.36 -6.77 8.71
CA ILE A 437 6.33 -7.48 7.88
C ILE A 437 6.68 -6.72 6.59
N TYR A 438 5.76 -5.95 6.03
CA TYR A 438 5.99 -5.19 4.79
C TYR A 438 6.78 -3.91 5.09
N LYS A 439 6.50 -3.22 6.20
CA LYS A 439 7.32 -2.10 6.67
C LYS A 439 8.76 -2.53 6.95
N LEU A 440 8.96 -3.67 7.61
CA LEU A 440 10.30 -4.21 7.88
C LEU A 440 11.09 -4.50 6.60
N SER A 441 10.47 -5.19 5.63
CA SER A 441 11.10 -5.46 4.34
C SER A 441 11.46 -4.17 3.58
N ASN A 442 10.53 -3.21 3.53
CA ASN A 442 10.78 -1.91 2.92
C ASN A 442 11.89 -1.12 3.62
N LEU A 443 11.98 -1.21 4.95
CA LEU A 443 13.01 -0.53 5.74
C LEU A 443 14.41 -1.03 5.38
N ILE A 444 14.59 -2.34 5.23
CA ILE A 444 15.87 -2.94 4.80
C ILE A 444 16.34 -2.32 3.47
N HIS A 445 15.48 -2.33 2.45
CA HIS A 445 15.82 -1.78 1.14
C HIS A 445 16.07 -0.26 1.18
N ARG A 446 15.32 0.48 1.99
CA ARG A 446 15.51 1.92 2.14
C ARG A 446 16.81 2.27 2.87
N CYS A 447 17.22 1.50 3.88
CA CYS A 447 18.50 1.68 4.54
C CYS A 447 19.67 1.45 3.56
N GLU A 448 19.62 0.38 2.77
CA GLU A 448 20.65 0.10 1.74
C GLU A 448 20.78 1.25 0.73
N ASP A 449 19.64 1.75 0.26
CA ASP A 449 19.59 2.89 -0.65
C ASP A 449 20.17 4.15 0.01
N LEU A 450 19.79 4.45 1.26
CA LEU A 450 20.30 5.58 2.03
C LEU A 450 21.81 5.52 2.26
N VAL A 451 22.40 4.33 2.45
CA VAL A 451 23.86 4.15 2.52
C VAL A 451 24.52 4.58 1.20
N GLY A 452 23.90 4.28 0.05
CA GLY A 452 24.34 4.77 -1.25
C GLY A 452 24.32 6.30 -1.36
N TYR A 453 23.26 6.95 -0.89
CA TYR A 453 23.16 8.41 -0.85
C TYR A 453 24.15 9.04 0.14
N ALA A 454 24.34 8.43 1.31
CA ALA A 454 25.28 8.87 2.34
C ALA A 454 26.72 8.94 1.81
N ASN A 455 27.16 7.89 1.11
CA ASN A 455 28.49 7.86 0.49
C ASN A 455 28.70 8.93 -0.60
N ASN A 456 27.64 9.33 -1.30
CA ASN A 456 27.71 10.40 -2.29
C ASN A 456 27.69 11.77 -1.63
N LEU A 457 26.80 11.97 -0.65
CA LEU A 457 26.66 13.22 0.07
C LEU A 457 27.94 13.57 0.84
N ALA A 458 28.61 12.60 1.46
CA ALA A 458 29.89 12.78 2.16
C ALA A 458 31.00 13.42 1.30
N LYS A 459 30.89 13.38 -0.04
CA LYS A 459 31.83 13.99 -0.98
C LYS A 459 31.54 15.47 -1.27
N GLU A 460 30.37 15.98 -0.87
CA GLU A 460 29.94 17.35 -1.13
C GLU A 460 30.42 18.32 -0.01
N SER A 461 31.74 18.51 0.11
CA SER A 461 32.39 19.26 1.21
C SER A 461 31.82 20.66 1.48
N ASN A 462 31.37 21.36 0.44
CA ASN A 462 30.84 22.73 0.58
C ASN A 462 29.57 22.80 1.44
N ILE A 463 28.68 21.81 1.35
CA ILE A 463 27.43 21.82 2.13
C ILE A 463 27.74 21.72 3.62
N PHE A 464 28.70 20.88 3.99
CA PHE A 464 29.10 20.66 5.38
C PHE A 464 29.82 21.86 5.98
N LEU A 465 30.70 22.50 5.21
CA LEU A 465 31.36 23.73 5.62
C LEU A 465 30.34 24.85 5.89
N GLU A 466 29.31 24.99 5.06
CA GLU A 466 28.26 26.00 5.24
C GLU A 466 27.31 25.70 6.42
N LEU A 467 27.24 24.45 6.88
CA LEU A 467 26.44 24.00 8.02
C LEU A 467 27.27 23.76 9.30
N ASP A 468 28.53 24.21 9.30
CA ASP A 468 29.47 24.11 10.44
C ASP A 468 29.74 22.68 10.94
N PHE A 469 29.75 21.71 10.03
CA PHE A 469 30.24 20.36 10.34
C PHE A 469 31.77 20.32 10.30
N GLU A 470 32.40 19.92 11.41
CA GLU A 470 33.86 19.88 11.54
C GLU A 470 34.51 18.73 10.75
N ASP A 471 33.88 17.55 10.73
CA ASP A 471 34.41 16.34 10.09
C ASP A 471 33.30 15.45 9.51
N PRO A 472 32.74 15.83 8.34
CA PRO A 472 31.61 15.12 7.76
C PRO A 472 31.98 13.70 7.32
N VAL A 473 33.20 13.47 6.84
CA VAL A 473 33.61 12.15 6.33
C VAL A 473 33.58 11.12 7.44
N ASN A 474 34.21 11.42 8.60
CA ASN A 474 34.21 10.51 9.74
C ASN A 474 32.81 10.41 10.37
N LEU A 475 32.01 11.48 10.36
CA LEU A 475 30.62 11.43 10.82
C LEU A 475 29.79 10.42 10.01
N PHE A 476 29.98 10.35 8.70
CA PHE A 476 29.32 9.36 7.85
C PHE A 476 29.85 7.95 8.06
N SER A 477 31.17 7.75 8.03
CA SER A 477 31.77 6.42 8.16
C SER A 477 31.58 5.80 9.53
N ASP A 478 31.62 6.61 10.59
CA ASP A 478 31.70 6.11 11.96
C ASP A 478 30.36 6.15 12.69
N LYS A 479 29.40 6.96 12.22
CA LYS A 479 28.08 7.11 12.87
C LYS A 479 26.90 6.83 11.95
N VAL A 480 26.74 7.60 10.87
CA VAL A 480 25.52 7.54 10.03
C VAL A 480 25.36 6.18 9.34
N ILE A 481 26.40 5.72 8.64
CA ILE A 481 26.35 4.44 7.93
C ILE A 481 26.20 3.27 8.93
N PRO A 482 26.99 3.18 10.01
CA PRO A 482 26.79 2.17 11.04
C PRO A 482 25.39 2.18 11.65
N PHE A 483 24.76 3.35 11.84
CA PHE A 483 23.39 3.44 12.31
C PHE A 483 22.38 2.83 11.32
N LEU A 484 22.49 3.15 10.03
CA LEU A 484 21.61 2.58 9.01
C LEU A 484 21.76 1.06 8.90
N GLU A 485 22.99 0.55 9.01
CA GLU A 485 23.26 -0.90 9.06
C GLU A 485 22.71 -1.55 10.32
N HIS A 486 22.82 -0.90 11.49
CA HIS A 486 22.20 -1.39 12.73
C HIS A 486 20.68 -1.50 12.60
N VAL A 487 20.01 -0.47 12.06
CA VAL A 487 18.56 -0.49 11.80
C VAL A 487 18.18 -1.63 10.84
N LYS A 488 18.99 -1.85 9.81
CA LYS A 488 18.79 -2.95 8.86
C LYS A 488 18.88 -4.31 9.55
N ILE A 489 19.86 -4.52 10.42
CA ILE A 489 20.04 -5.76 11.17
C ILE A 489 18.86 -5.98 12.13
N GLU A 490 18.44 -4.94 12.87
CA GLU A 490 17.25 -5.00 13.74
C GLU A 490 15.99 -5.40 12.95
N ALA A 491 15.79 -4.83 11.76
CA ALA A 491 14.67 -5.19 10.90
C ALA A 491 14.72 -6.66 10.42
N GLN A 492 15.92 -7.15 10.04
CA GLN A 492 16.13 -8.55 9.67
C GLN A 492 15.88 -9.50 10.84
N ASN A 493 16.28 -9.11 12.05
CA ASN A 493 16.05 -9.86 13.27
C ASN A 493 14.56 -9.96 13.58
N GLN A 494 13.80 -8.86 13.45
CA GLN A 494 12.34 -8.88 13.61
C GLN A 494 11.65 -9.73 12.54
N ILE A 495 12.05 -9.65 11.26
CA ILE A 495 11.52 -10.54 10.20
C ILE A 495 11.77 -12.00 10.56
N SER A 496 12.99 -12.32 11.01
CA SER A 496 13.37 -13.69 11.38
C SER A 496 12.59 -14.19 12.60
N ALA A 497 12.36 -13.33 13.60
CA ALA A 497 11.52 -13.65 14.75
C ALA A 497 10.07 -13.91 14.31
N LYS A 498 9.48 -13.01 13.52
CA LYS A 498 8.13 -13.21 12.96
C LYS A 498 8.05 -14.47 12.10
N HIS A 499 9.09 -14.79 11.33
CA HIS A 499 9.16 -16.05 10.58
C HIS A 499 9.05 -17.26 11.51
N ARG A 500 9.73 -17.26 12.66
CA ARG A 500 9.68 -18.37 13.62
C ARG A 500 8.35 -18.41 14.36
N ASP A 501 7.77 -17.26 14.69
CA ASP A 501 6.62 -17.19 15.60
C ASP A 501 5.27 -17.24 14.88
N PHE A 502 5.21 -16.82 13.60
CA PHE A 502 3.95 -16.80 12.87
C PHE A 502 3.37 -18.21 12.67
N PRO A 503 2.07 -18.39 12.93
CA PRO A 503 1.38 -19.65 12.66
C PRO A 503 1.17 -19.83 11.15
N ILE A 504 1.08 -21.08 10.71
CA ILE A 504 0.60 -21.40 9.37
C ILE A 504 -0.92 -21.25 9.32
N SER A 505 -1.44 -20.76 8.20
CA SER A 505 -2.87 -20.57 7.97
C SER A 505 -3.53 -21.87 7.52
N GLU A 506 -4.49 -22.36 8.30
CA GLU A 506 -5.27 -23.56 7.96
C GLU A 506 -6.02 -23.39 6.63
N ILE A 507 -6.51 -22.19 6.36
CA ILE A 507 -7.19 -21.86 5.09
C ILE A 507 -6.22 -22.02 3.91
N LYS A 508 -4.98 -21.52 4.04
CA LYS A 508 -3.97 -21.70 2.98
C LYS A 508 -3.57 -23.16 2.80
N VAL A 509 -3.47 -23.90 3.89
CA VAL A 509 -3.20 -25.35 3.86
C VAL A 509 -4.32 -26.10 3.14
N GLU A 510 -5.59 -25.84 3.45
CA GLU A 510 -6.70 -26.50 2.75
C GLU A 510 -6.81 -26.06 1.28
N ASN A 511 -6.56 -24.79 0.96
CA ASN A 511 -6.50 -24.32 -0.42
C ASN A 511 -5.39 -25.03 -1.22
N PHE A 512 -4.22 -25.22 -0.60
CA PHE A 512 -3.13 -25.99 -1.21
C PHE A 512 -3.55 -27.44 -1.48
N LYS A 513 -4.15 -28.14 -0.51
CA LYS A 513 -4.63 -29.52 -0.69
C LYS A 513 -5.66 -29.62 -1.81
N ASN A 514 -6.64 -28.72 -1.85
CA ASN A 514 -7.67 -28.70 -2.88
C ASN A 514 -7.09 -28.42 -4.28
N ASN A 515 -6.19 -27.45 -4.38
CA ASN A 515 -5.51 -27.14 -5.65
C ASN A 515 -4.64 -28.31 -6.12
N LEU A 516 -3.98 -29.01 -5.19
CA LEU A 516 -3.17 -30.18 -5.52
C LEU A 516 -4.02 -31.28 -6.16
N ILE A 517 -5.18 -31.63 -5.58
CA ILE A 517 -6.07 -32.66 -6.13
C ILE A 517 -6.54 -32.25 -7.54
N LEU A 518 -7.04 -31.02 -7.68
CA LEU A 518 -7.53 -30.49 -8.95
C LEU A 518 -6.46 -30.58 -10.04
N LYS A 519 -5.25 -30.07 -9.74
CA LYS A 519 -4.15 -30.00 -10.70
C LYS A 519 -3.51 -31.36 -10.95
N PHE A 520 -3.53 -32.27 -9.98
CA PHE A 520 -3.06 -33.63 -10.18
C PHE A 520 -3.84 -34.32 -11.28
N TYR A 521 -5.18 -34.29 -11.22
CA TYR A 521 -6.01 -34.89 -12.28
C TYR A 521 -5.89 -34.18 -13.64
N GLU A 522 -5.54 -32.89 -13.66
CA GLU A 522 -5.21 -32.18 -14.90
C GLU A 522 -3.90 -32.70 -15.53
N PHE A 523 -2.96 -33.18 -14.72
CA PHE A 523 -1.64 -33.64 -15.18
C PHE A 523 -1.49 -35.17 -15.27
N ALA A 524 -2.32 -35.97 -14.59
CA ALA A 524 -2.22 -37.44 -14.53
C ALA A 524 -2.80 -38.09 -15.80
N THR A 525 -2.05 -37.96 -16.90
CA THR A 525 -2.53 -38.27 -18.25
C THR A 525 -2.81 -39.75 -18.45
N LEU A 526 -2.00 -40.64 -17.89
CA LEU A 526 -2.18 -42.08 -18.06
C LEU A 526 -3.39 -42.56 -17.26
N ARG A 527 -3.55 -42.09 -16.02
CA ARG A 527 -4.74 -42.37 -15.21
C ARG A 527 -6.04 -41.97 -15.91
N GLU A 528 -6.07 -40.79 -16.52
CA GLU A 528 -7.24 -40.33 -17.29
C GLU A 528 -7.57 -41.29 -18.44
N ILE A 529 -6.55 -41.71 -19.21
CA ILE A 529 -6.70 -42.68 -20.30
C ILE A 529 -7.24 -44.02 -19.78
N LEU A 530 -6.63 -44.57 -18.72
CA LEU A 530 -7.04 -45.87 -18.16
C LEU A 530 -8.48 -45.84 -17.63
N THR A 531 -8.89 -44.71 -17.07
CA THR A 531 -10.23 -44.54 -16.51
C THR A 531 -11.26 -44.35 -17.63
N LYS A 532 -11.05 -43.40 -18.54
CA LYS A 532 -12.05 -43.01 -19.55
C LYS A 532 -12.07 -43.92 -20.79
N GLN A 533 -10.90 -44.37 -21.25
CA GLN A 533 -10.78 -45.14 -22.49
C GLN A 533 -10.79 -46.66 -22.26
N PHE A 534 -10.12 -47.13 -21.20
CA PHE A 534 -10.03 -48.56 -20.91
C PHE A 534 -11.13 -49.03 -19.93
N ASN A 535 -11.81 -48.11 -19.25
CA ASN A 535 -12.75 -48.44 -18.16
C ASN A 535 -12.11 -49.40 -17.12
N ALA A 536 -10.82 -49.18 -16.83
CA ALA A 536 -9.96 -50.11 -16.10
C ALA A 536 -9.71 -49.69 -14.64
N TYR A 537 -10.38 -48.65 -14.15
CA TYR A 537 -10.16 -48.13 -12.80
C TYR A 537 -10.98 -48.89 -11.74
N VAL A 538 -10.32 -49.33 -10.67
CA VAL A 538 -10.95 -49.95 -9.50
C VAL A 538 -10.43 -49.29 -8.23
N HIS A 539 -11.34 -48.87 -7.36
CA HIS A 539 -11.03 -48.27 -6.06
C HIS A 539 -11.32 -49.25 -4.92
N PHE A 540 -10.35 -49.42 -4.01
CA PHE A 540 -10.47 -50.22 -2.80
C PHE A 540 -10.43 -49.29 -1.58
N GLU A 541 -11.50 -49.31 -0.77
CA GLU A 541 -11.60 -48.45 0.42
C GLU A 541 -10.90 -49.04 1.67
N GLU A 542 -10.65 -50.35 1.70
CA GLU A 542 -10.06 -51.04 2.85
C GLU A 542 -8.58 -50.67 3.04
N LYS A 543 -8.19 -50.43 4.30
CA LYS A 543 -6.78 -50.21 4.67
C LYS A 543 -5.98 -51.50 4.43
N PRO A 544 -4.92 -51.47 3.61
CA PRO A 544 -4.14 -52.68 3.37
C PRO A 544 -3.46 -53.15 4.68
N THR A 545 -3.55 -54.44 4.96
CA THR A 545 -2.75 -55.09 6.01
C THR A 545 -1.32 -55.19 5.49
N ILE A 546 -0.47 -54.22 5.86
CA ILE A 546 0.97 -54.09 5.58
C ILE A 546 1.44 -55.06 4.48
N ARG A 547 1.19 -54.70 3.22
CA ARG A 547 1.90 -55.30 2.08
C ARG A 547 3.21 -54.53 1.90
N ASP A 548 4.24 -55.20 1.42
CA ASP A 548 5.56 -54.68 1.03
C ASP A 548 5.54 -53.52 -0.02
N ASN A 549 4.39 -52.89 -0.30
CA ASN A 549 4.27 -51.80 -1.26
C ASN A 549 4.40 -50.45 -0.54
N SER A 550 5.59 -49.86 -0.64
CA SER A 550 5.90 -48.50 -0.22
C SER A 550 4.93 -47.50 -0.84
N ARG A 551 4.30 -46.65 -0.01
CA ARG A 551 3.58 -45.45 -0.43
C ARG A 551 4.31 -44.73 -1.56
N PHE A 552 3.59 -44.39 -2.62
CA PHE A 552 4.13 -43.56 -3.69
C PHE A 552 3.84 -42.10 -3.40
N GLY A 553 4.82 -41.21 -3.55
CA GLY A 553 4.58 -39.79 -3.38
C GLY A 553 5.83 -39.01 -2.96
N LEU A 554 5.62 -37.95 -2.20
CA LEU A 554 6.67 -37.00 -1.80
C LEU A 554 6.64 -36.68 -0.30
N SER A 555 7.83 -36.48 0.24
CA SER A 555 8.08 -35.95 1.58
C SER A 555 9.13 -34.87 1.45
N VAL A 556 8.73 -33.61 1.60
CA VAL A 556 9.63 -32.47 1.43
C VAL A 556 9.56 -31.54 2.62
N ILE A 557 10.68 -30.85 2.87
CA ILE A 557 10.78 -29.80 3.87
C ILE A 557 10.82 -28.47 3.13
N GLU A 558 9.87 -27.61 3.45
CA GLU A 558 9.66 -26.35 2.76
C GLU A 558 9.64 -25.18 3.73
N ASP A 559 9.72 -23.98 3.18
CA ASP A 559 9.54 -22.77 3.98
C ASP A 559 8.10 -22.67 4.48
N LYS A 560 7.89 -22.57 5.80
CA LYS A 560 6.53 -22.46 6.34
C LYS A 560 5.83 -21.15 5.95
N ALA A 561 6.59 -20.13 5.56
CA ALA A 561 6.03 -18.82 5.20
C ALA A 561 5.16 -18.84 3.94
N VAL A 562 5.26 -19.90 3.12
CA VAL A 562 4.33 -20.15 2.01
C VAL A 562 2.87 -20.26 2.49
N PHE A 563 2.67 -20.63 3.76
CA PHE A 563 1.37 -20.78 4.40
C PHE A 563 0.98 -19.62 5.33
N PHE A 564 1.74 -18.53 5.41
CA PHE A 564 1.33 -17.36 6.20
C PHE A 564 0.28 -16.52 5.50
N ASP A 565 -0.72 -16.00 6.20
CA ASP A 565 -1.71 -15.09 5.61
C ASP A 565 -1.07 -13.82 5.05
N THR A 566 -0.10 -13.26 5.79
CA THR A 566 0.66 -12.09 5.37
C THR A 566 2.16 -12.37 5.43
N TRP A 567 2.84 -12.19 4.29
CA TRP A 567 4.29 -12.33 4.20
C TRP A 567 4.86 -11.42 3.12
N HIS A 568 6.09 -10.95 3.33
CA HIS A 568 6.74 -10.00 2.43
C HIS A 568 7.26 -10.64 1.13
N ILE A 569 7.36 -11.98 1.07
CA ILE A 569 7.79 -12.74 -0.11
C ILE A 569 6.56 -13.33 -0.82
N HIS A 570 6.51 -13.16 -2.14
CA HIS A 570 5.47 -13.76 -2.97
C HIS A 570 5.94 -15.10 -3.56
N TYR A 571 5.26 -16.20 -3.21
CA TYR A 571 5.56 -17.55 -3.69
C TYR A 571 4.75 -17.91 -4.95
N SER A 572 5.03 -17.22 -6.06
CA SER A 572 4.33 -17.47 -7.34
C SER A 572 4.60 -18.89 -7.86
N ASN A 573 3.56 -19.62 -8.27
CA ASN A 573 3.62 -20.92 -8.93
C ASN A 573 4.29 -22.06 -8.14
N TRP A 574 4.71 -21.83 -6.89
CA TRP A 574 5.35 -22.86 -6.05
C TRP A 574 4.44 -24.08 -5.86
N GLN A 575 3.15 -23.85 -5.61
CA GLN A 575 2.16 -24.89 -5.37
C GLN A 575 1.90 -25.81 -6.57
N ASP A 576 2.15 -25.35 -7.81
CA ASP A 576 1.84 -26.12 -9.03
C ASP A 576 2.92 -27.19 -9.33
N GLY A 577 4.09 -27.07 -8.72
CA GLY A 577 5.17 -28.04 -8.86
C GLY A 577 4.83 -29.40 -8.26
N PHE A 578 4.10 -29.41 -7.13
CA PHE A 578 3.70 -30.63 -6.41
C PHE A 578 2.79 -31.54 -7.23
N PRO A 579 1.59 -31.11 -7.66
CA PRO A 579 0.68 -31.97 -8.43
C PRO A 579 1.30 -32.45 -9.73
N ARG A 580 2.07 -31.59 -10.42
CA ARG A 580 2.78 -31.98 -11.65
C ARG A 580 3.81 -33.08 -11.41
N SER A 581 4.58 -32.97 -10.33
CA SER A 581 5.62 -33.96 -9.99
C SER A 581 4.99 -35.29 -9.59
N LEU A 582 3.90 -35.26 -8.81
CA LEU A 582 3.15 -36.47 -8.44
C LEU A 582 2.56 -37.17 -9.66
N ALA A 583 1.83 -36.43 -10.50
CA ALA A 583 1.20 -36.97 -11.70
C ALA A 583 2.22 -37.55 -12.69
N ASN A 584 3.31 -36.84 -12.97
CA ASN A 584 4.37 -37.36 -13.84
C ASN A 584 5.05 -38.59 -13.23
N GLY A 585 5.21 -38.61 -11.91
CA GLY A 585 5.77 -39.74 -11.19
C GLY A 585 4.87 -40.97 -11.31
N GLU A 586 3.57 -40.81 -11.11
CA GLU A 586 2.56 -41.86 -11.28
C GLU A 586 2.53 -42.37 -12.72
N ASP A 587 2.44 -41.47 -13.71
CA ASP A 587 2.42 -41.81 -15.13
C ASP A 587 3.66 -42.65 -15.51
N ASN A 588 4.84 -42.28 -15.02
CA ASN A 588 6.08 -43.02 -15.26
C ASN A 588 6.06 -44.42 -14.63
N GLU A 589 5.62 -44.54 -13.37
CA GLU A 589 5.57 -45.81 -12.64
C GLU A 589 4.56 -46.77 -13.29
N LEU A 590 3.35 -46.28 -13.60
CA LEU A 590 2.34 -47.04 -14.32
C LEU A 590 2.80 -47.43 -15.72
N PHE A 591 3.39 -46.50 -16.47
CA PHE A 591 3.88 -46.80 -17.81
C PHE A 591 4.92 -47.90 -17.78
N LYS A 592 5.86 -47.87 -16.82
CA LYS A 592 6.87 -48.91 -16.66
C LYS A 592 6.24 -50.27 -16.36
N LYS A 593 5.28 -50.35 -15.44
CA LYS A 593 4.56 -51.59 -15.14
C LYS A 593 3.82 -52.16 -16.36
N ILE A 594 3.19 -51.31 -17.17
CA ILE A 594 2.52 -51.72 -18.41
C ILE A 594 3.54 -52.18 -19.46
N LEU A 595 4.65 -51.45 -19.59
CA LEU A 595 5.73 -51.73 -20.53
C LEU A 595 6.35 -53.11 -20.27
N ASP A 596 6.53 -53.48 -19.01
CA ASP A 596 7.14 -54.74 -18.59
C ASP A 596 6.27 -55.96 -18.96
N GLU A 597 4.95 -55.78 -19.08
CA GLU A 597 4.00 -56.81 -19.53
C GLU A 597 3.85 -56.88 -21.07
N CYS A 598 4.35 -55.87 -21.80
CA CYS A 598 4.22 -55.80 -23.24
C CYS A 598 5.21 -56.72 -23.97
N GLN A 599 4.76 -57.37 -25.04
CA GLN A 599 5.61 -58.15 -25.93
C GLN A 599 6.46 -57.22 -26.78
N SER A 600 7.78 -57.36 -26.74
CA SER A 600 8.69 -56.59 -27.60
C SER A 600 8.60 -57.06 -29.04
N ILE A 601 8.39 -56.13 -29.97
CA ILE A 601 8.40 -56.39 -31.40
C ILE A 601 9.54 -55.64 -32.09
N ILE A 602 10.26 -56.35 -32.93
CA ILE A 602 11.20 -55.79 -33.91
C ILE A 602 10.45 -55.66 -35.23
N SER A 603 10.08 -54.44 -35.60
CA SER A 603 9.45 -54.16 -36.89
C SER A 603 9.82 -52.76 -37.40
N ASP A 604 9.78 -52.60 -38.72
CA ASP A 604 10.03 -51.34 -39.42
C ASP A 604 8.76 -50.45 -39.50
N ASP A 605 7.56 -51.00 -39.23
CA ASP A 605 6.29 -50.28 -39.38
C ASP A 605 5.21 -50.74 -38.37
N ILE A 606 4.47 -49.77 -37.82
CA ILE A 606 3.32 -49.98 -36.92
C ILE A 606 2.23 -50.86 -37.55
N GLU A 607 2.04 -50.79 -38.87
CA GLU A 607 0.99 -51.54 -39.58
C GLU A 607 1.18 -53.05 -39.45
N SER A 608 2.43 -53.49 -39.40
CA SER A 608 2.76 -54.91 -39.22
C SER A 608 2.33 -55.42 -37.85
N VAL A 609 2.36 -54.56 -36.83
CA VAL A 609 1.91 -54.89 -35.46
C VAL A 609 0.39 -54.91 -35.42
N LEU A 610 -0.26 -53.93 -36.03
CA LEU A 610 -1.73 -53.84 -36.08
C LEU A 610 -2.38 -55.02 -36.82
N LYS A 611 -1.71 -55.61 -37.82
CA LYS A 611 -2.20 -56.84 -38.51
C LYS A 611 -2.31 -58.05 -37.58
N ASN A 612 -1.56 -58.06 -36.48
CA ASN A 612 -1.56 -59.15 -35.50
C ASN A 612 -2.59 -58.92 -34.37
N CYS A 613 -3.33 -57.82 -34.39
CA CYS A 613 -4.40 -57.56 -33.42
C CYS A 613 -5.70 -58.26 -33.84
N GLU A 614 -6.29 -59.06 -32.94
CA GLU A 614 -7.55 -59.80 -33.19
C GLU A 614 -8.75 -58.88 -33.45
N SER A 615 -8.78 -57.70 -32.83
CA SER A 615 -9.85 -56.71 -32.97
C SER A 615 -9.31 -55.28 -32.90
N LEU A 616 -9.33 -54.55 -34.01
CA LEU A 616 -8.85 -53.18 -34.12
C LEU A 616 -9.74 -52.15 -33.39
N ASN A 617 -11.03 -52.47 -33.19
CA ASN A 617 -11.97 -51.62 -32.41
C ASN A 617 -11.60 -51.48 -30.93
N SER A 618 -10.78 -52.41 -30.43
CA SER A 618 -10.31 -52.43 -29.04
C SER A 618 -8.83 -52.08 -28.92
N VAL A 619 -8.24 -51.41 -29.91
CA VAL A 619 -6.81 -51.03 -29.87
C VAL A 619 -6.65 -49.56 -29.53
N VAL A 620 -5.65 -49.24 -28.72
CA VAL A 620 -5.20 -47.88 -28.40
C VAL A 620 -3.70 -47.79 -28.60
N ILE A 621 -3.22 -46.64 -29.07
CA ILE A 621 -1.79 -46.35 -29.19
C ILE A 621 -1.40 -45.32 -28.13
N LEU A 622 -0.39 -45.66 -27.31
CA LEU A 622 0.21 -44.76 -26.32
C LEU A 622 1.67 -44.48 -26.68
N SER A 623 2.09 -43.22 -26.62
CA SER A 623 3.50 -42.88 -26.76
C SER A 623 3.81 -41.53 -26.11
N SER A 624 5.09 -41.19 -25.96
CA SER A 624 5.48 -39.85 -25.55
C SER A 624 5.17 -38.85 -26.68
N ASN A 625 5.09 -37.54 -26.36
CA ASN A 625 4.97 -36.51 -27.39
C ASN A 625 6.09 -36.59 -28.45
N VAL A 626 7.30 -36.97 -28.03
CA VAL A 626 8.46 -37.12 -28.92
C VAL A 626 8.25 -38.30 -29.85
N GLY A 627 7.83 -39.46 -29.33
CA GLY A 627 7.54 -40.65 -30.13
C GLY A 627 6.41 -40.41 -31.13
N ILE A 628 5.35 -39.71 -30.70
CA ILE A 628 4.25 -39.33 -31.60
C ILE A 628 4.76 -38.44 -32.75
N TRP A 629 5.54 -37.41 -32.42
CA TRP A 629 6.07 -36.50 -33.43
C TRP A 629 7.09 -37.17 -34.35
N LYS A 630 7.92 -38.07 -33.85
CA LYS A 630 8.91 -38.80 -34.66
C LYS A 630 8.25 -39.70 -35.68
N TYR A 631 7.19 -40.41 -35.28
CA TYR A 631 6.59 -41.44 -36.13
C TYR A 631 5.40 -40.95 -36.97
N PHE A 632 4.42 -40.28 -36.35
CA PHE A 632 3.16 -39.95 -37.01
C PHE A 632 3.20 -38.64 -37.81
N LYS A 633 4.24 -37.82 -37.64
CA LYS A 633 4.35 -36.56 -38.36
C LYS A 633 4.53 -36.80 -39.86
N GLY A 634 3.58 -36.28 -40.65
CA GLY A 634 3.63 -36.34 -42.11
C GLY A 634 3.07 -37.63 -42.72
N LYS A 635 2.55 -38.55 -41.90
CA LYS A 635 1.76 -39.71 -42.35
C LYS A 635 0.35 -39.25 -42.73
N GLU A 636 -0.14 -39.67 -43.90
CA GLU A 636 -1.49 -39.32 -44.36
C GLU A 636 -2.57 -40.01 -43.50
N GLU A 637 -2.22 -41.17 -42.94
CA GLU A 637 -3.04 -42.02 -42.09
C GLU A 637 -3.27 -41.41 -40.70
N PHE A 638 -2.48 -40.41 -40.27
CA PHE A 638 -2.63 -39.78 -38.97
C PHE A 638 -3.40 -38.45 -39.05
N LYS A 639 -4.59 -38.43 -38.46
CA LYS A 639 -5.46 -37.26 -38.32
C LYS A 639 -5.30 -36.63 -36.94
N ALA A 640 -4.45 -35.61 -36.86
CA ALA A 640 -4.16 -34.93 -35.59
C ALA A 640 -5.37 -34.19 -35.00
N SER A 641 -5.49 -34.19 -33.67
CA SER A 641 -6.65 -33.66 -32.91
C SER A 641 -6.82 -32.14 -32.98
N TRP A 642 -5.80 -31.41 -33.43
CA TRP A 642 -5.89 -29.95 -33.66
C TRP A 642 -6.59 -29.59 -34.97
N ARG A 643 -6.84 -30.55 -35.87
CA ARG A 643 -7.63 -30.31 -37.09
C ARG A 643 -9.12 -30.20 -36.74
N ASN A 644 -9.84 -29.32 -37.43
CA ASN A 644 -11.26 -29.03 -37.14
C ASN A 644 -12.23 -30.12 -37.61
N ASP A 645 -11.82 -30.94 -38.57
CA ASP A 645 -12.58 -32.02 -39.20
C ASP A 645 -12.44 -33.38 -38.48
N VAL A 646 -11.78 -33.39 -37.32
CA VAL A 646 -11.46 -34.59 -36.56
C VAL A 646 -12.32 -34.65 -35.29
N GLU A 647 -12.98 -35.78 -35.06
CA GLU A 647 -13.72 -36.04 -33.83
C GLU A 647 -12.77 -36.00 -32.62
N LYS A 648 -13.15 -35.22 -31.60
CA LYS A 648 -12.34 -35.03 -30.40
C LYS A 648 -12.82 -35.94 -29.28
N LEU A 649 -11.88 -36.57 -28.60
CA LEU A 649 -12.14 -37.26 -27.34
C LEU A 649 -12.00 -36.29 -26.16
N ASP A 650 -12.85 -36.45 -25.15
CA ASP A 650 -12.78 -35.72 -23.88
C ASP A 650 -11.69 -36.29 -22.97
N ILE A 651 -10.46 -36.33 -23.50
CA ILE A 651 -9.25 -36.81 -22.83
C ILE A 651 -8.11 -35.87 -23.21
N SER A 652 -7.48 -35.24 -22.22
CA SER A 652 -6.49 -34.17 -22.41
C SER A 652 -5.26 -34.61 -23.22
N SER A 653 -4.87 -35.87 -23.08
CA SER A 653 -3.75 -36.52 -23.76
C SER A 653 -4.02 -36.91 -25.21
N PHE A 654 -5.25 -36.80 -25.71
CA PHE A 654 -5.61 -37.23 -27.06
C PHE A 654 -4.91 -36.40 -28.17
N LYS A 655 -4.14 -37.05 -29.03
CA LYS A 655 -3.36 -36.41 -30.11
C LYS A 655 -3.92 -36.61 -31.50
N GLY A 656 -4.84 -37.54 -31.70
CA GLY A 656 -5.49 -37.77 -33.00
C GLY A 656 -5.85 -39.22 -33.24
N TRP A 657 -6.39 -39.49 -34.43
CA TRP A 657 -6.74 -40.84 -34.89
C TRP A 657 -5.71 -41.33 -35.91
N PHE A 658 -5.32 -42.58 -35.81
CA PHE A 658 -4.56 -43.30 -36.82
C PHE A 658 -5.49 -44.21 -37.62
N GLU A 659 -5.59 -43.99 -38.93
CA GLU A 659 -6.50 -44.71 -39.82
C GLU A 659 -5.82 -45.97 -40.37
N PHE A 660 -6.41 -47.14 -40.11
CA PHE A 660 -5.88 -48.42 -40.57
C PHE A 660 -7.00 -49.38 -40.98
N HIS A 661 -7.00 -49.82 -42.25
CA HIS A 661 -8.03 -50.69 -42.84
C HIS A 661 -9.49 -50.26 -42.58
N GLY A 662 -9.75 -48.95 -42.56
CA GLY A 662 -11.08 -48.38 -42.31
C GLY A 662 -11.47 -48.26 -40.83
N TYR A 663 -10.53 -48.53 -39.92
CA TYR A 663 -10.67 -48.30 -38.48
C TYR A 663 -9.88 -47.08 -38.04
N SER A 664 -10.48 -46.27 -37.17
CA SER A 664 -9.84 -45.12 -36.55
C SER A 664 -9.35 -45.50 -35.14
N ILE A 665 -8.02 -45.59 -34.97
CA ILE A 665 -7.38 -46.01 -33.72
C ILE A 665 -6.93 -44.75 -32.95
N PRO A 666 -7.34 -44.56 -31.68
CA PRO A 666 -6.98 -43.36 -30.95
C PRO A 666 -5.51 -43.39 -30.51
N VAL A 667 -4.84 -42.25 -30.66
CA VAL A 667 -3.45 -42.03 -30.24
C VAL A 667 -3.41 -41.04 -29.08
N PHE A 668 -2.83 -41.45 -27.96
CA PHE A 668 -2.67 -40.60 -26.78
C PHE A 668 -1.20 -40.34 -26.47
N SER A 669 -0.92 -39.13 -26.00
CA SER A 669 0.39 -38.77 -25.46
C SER A 669 0.42 -38.91 -23.95
N ILE A 670 1.46 -39.54 -23.45
CA ILE A 670 1.77 -39.54 -22.01
C ILE A 670 2.99 -38.68 -21.73
N SER A 671 3.09 -38.18 -20.50
CA SER A 671 4.29 -37.53 -19.98
C SER A 671 5.25 -38.61 -19.47
N ASN A 672 6.32 -38.89 -20.22
CA ASN A 672 7.32 -39.87 -19.83
C ASN A 672 8.72 -39.41 -20.22
N THR A 673 9.66 -39.46 -19.27
CA THR A 673 11.04 -38.96 -19.42
C THR A 673 12.07 -40.05 -19.69
N GLY A 674 11.71 -41.33 -19.61
CA GLY A 674 12.63 -42.47 -19.77
C GLY A 674 12.48 -43.26 -21.07
N TYR A 675 11.34 -43.15 -21.75
CA TYR A 675 10.99 -43.99 -22.91
C TYR A 675 10.46 -43.16 -24.09
N GLU A 676 11.19 -42.09 -24.45
CA GLU A 676 10.74 -41.11 -25.43
C GLU A 676 10.51 -41.69 -26.85
N ASN A 677 11.22 -42.76 -27.21
CA ASN A 677 11.11 -43.41 -28.52
C ASN A 677 10.19 -44.64 -28.53
N THR A 678 9.49 -44.92 -27.43
CA THR A 678 8.66 -46.13 -27.32
C THR A 678 7.21 -45.82 -27.68
N ILE A 679 6.61 -46.68 -28.50
CA ILE A 679 5.19 -46.74 -28.78
C ILE A 679 4.63 -48.03 -28.19
N LEU A 680 3.55 -47.92 -27.42
CA LEU A 680 2.75 -49.06 -26.97
C LEU A 680 1.48 -49.16 -27.81
N ILE A 681 1.17 -50.39 -28.22
CA ILE A 681 -0.08 -50.74 -28.88
C ILE A 681 -0.80 -51.72 -27.97
N LEU A 682 -1.92 -51.29 -27.40
CA LEU A 682 -2.58 -51.97 -26.29
C LEU A 682 -3.99 -52.37 -26.67
N SER A 683 -4.41 -53.57 -26.26
CA SER A 683 -5.80 -54.00 -26.37
C SER A 683 -6.60 -53.58 -25.13
N THR A 684 -7.63 -52.75 -25.30
CA THR A 684 -8.48 -52.28 -24.20
C THR A 684 -9.30 -53.41 -23.56
N SER A 685 -9.67 -54.43 -24.32
CA SER A 685 -10.43 -55.58 -23.80
C SER A 685 -9.57 -56.60 -23.04
N LYS A 686 -8.26 -56.61 -23.27
CA LYS A 686 -7.27 -57.52 -22.67
C LYS A 686 -6.19 -56.76 -21.89
N PHE A 687 -6.53 -55.64 -21.26
CA PHE A 687 -5.53 -54.75 -20.65
C PHE A 687 -5.23 -55.04 -19.17
N GLY A 688 -6.24 -55.25 -18.33
CA GLY A 688 -6.04 -55.27 -16.88
C GLY A 688 -6.67 -54.08 -16.18
N LYS A 689 -6.25 -53.81 -14.94
CA LYS A 689 -6.88 -52.84 -14.04
C LYS A 689 -5.86 -51.94 -13.35
N LEU A 690 -6.17 -50.65 -13.28
CA LEU A 690 -5.56 -49.72 -12.34
C LEU A 690 -6.29 -49.85 -11.00
N CYS A 691 -5.59 -50.37 -10.00
CA CYS A 691 -6.09 -50.58 -8.66
C CYS A 691 -5.62 -49.44 -7.75
N GLN A 692 -6.54 -48.55 -7.38
CA GLN A 692 -6.29 -47.54 -6.35
C GLN A 692 -6.64 -48.12 -4.99
N TYR A 693 -5.66 -48.20 -4.10
CA TYR A 693 -5.85 -48.58 -2.71
C TYR A 693 -6.03 -47.35 -1.83
N SER A 694 -6.53 -47.59 -0.61
CA SER A 694 -6.51 -46.57 0.43
C SER A 694 -5.07 -46.12 0.68
N PRO A 695 -4.79 -44.80 0.70
CA PRO A 695 -3.45 -44.30 1.01
C PRO A 695 -3.10 -44.43 2.49
N MET A 696 -4.06 -44.83 3.33
CA MET A 696 -3.97 -44.89 4.79
C MET A 696 -3.43 -46.23 5.28
N ILE A 697 -2.53 -46.20 6.27
CA ILE A 697 -2.06 -47.36 7.03
C ILE A 697 -2.70 -47.37 8.42
N ASN A 698 -2.64 -48.50 9.13
CA ASN A 698 -3.41 -48.75 10.37
C ASN A 698 -3.16 -47.72 11.50
N GLU A 699 -2.04 -47.00 11.48
CA GLU A 699 -1.66 -46.01 12.50
C GLU A 699 -2.04 -44.56 12.14
N ASP A 700 -2.54 -44.30 10.94
CA ASP A 700 -2.88 -42.94 10.53
C ASP A 700 -4.26 -42.47 10.97
N ASP A 701 -4.35 -41.16 11.19
CA ASP A 701 -5.60 -40.42 11.36
C ASP A 701 -6.34 -40.27 10.02
N ASP A 702 -7.59 -40.72 9.97
CA ASP A 702 -8.48 -40.62 8.81
C ASP A 702 -8.69 -39.17 8.35
N ALA A 703 -8.51 -38.18 9.23
CA ALA A 703 -8.59 -36.76 8.87
C ALA A 703 -7.51 -36.31 7.86
N LEU A 704 -6.43 -37.07 7.71
CA LEU A 704 -5.35 -36.80 6.75
C LEU A 704 -5.66 -37.33 5.35
N ARG A 705 -6.72 -38.14 5.19
CA ARG A 705 -7.17 -38.59 3.87
C ARG A 705 -7.83 -37.43 3.12
N ARG A 706 -7.41 -37.23 1.88
CA ARG A 706 -8.02 -36.33 0.92
C ARG A 706 -8.03 -37.02 -0.44
N ASP A 707 -9.22 -37.41 -0.88
CA ASP A 707 -9.41 -38.16 -2.12
C ASP A 707 -8.55 -39.46 -2.14
N ILE A 708 -7.69 -39.65 -3.13
CA ILE A 708 -6.77 -40.79 -3.25
C ILE A 708 -5.47 -40.60 -2.46
N PHE A 709 -5.29 -39.46 -1.80
CA PHE A 709 -4.06 -39.08 -1.12
C PHE A 709 -4.18 -39.12 0.40
N TYR A 710 -3.08 -39.49 1.03
CA TYR A 710 -2.71 -39.06 2.37
C TYR A 710 -2.01 -37.70 2.23
N MET A 711 -2.47 -36.68 2.96
CA MET A 711 -1.85 -35.34 2.96
C MET A 711 -1.62 -34.83 4.39
N ASN A 712 -0.35 -34.79 4.80
CA ASN A 712 0.06 -34.29 6.09
C ASN A 712 0.98 -33.08 5.93
N ILE A 713 0.49 -31.92 6.36
CA ILE A 713 1.23 -30.65 6.31
C ILE A 713 1.30 -30.12 7.73
N LYS A 714 2.49 -30.19 8.32
CA LYS A 714 2.72 -29.83 9.72
C LYS A 714 4.03 -29.08 9.88
N LEU A 715 4.11 -28.24 10.90
CA LEU A 715 5.37 -27.64 11.31
C LEU A 715 6.41 -28.73 11.55
N LEU A 716 7.66 -28.52 11.10
CA LEU A 716 8.73 -29.49 11.30
C LEU A 716 9.02 -29.73 12.79
N THR A 717 8.78 -28.71 13.63
CA THR A 717 8.86 -28.81 15.09
C THR A 717 7.88 -29.82 15.70
N HIS A 718 6.83 -30.23 14.98
CA HIS A 718 5.84 -31.21 15.44
C HIS A 718 6.13 -32.64 14.93
N ARG A 719 7.29 -32.88 14.31
CA ARG A 719 7.73 -34.19 13.81
C ARG A 719 8.90 -34.73 14.63
N GLU A 720 8.59 -35.17 15.84
CA GLU A 720 9.58 -35.67 16.81
C GLU A 720 10.49 -36.75 16.22
N ASP A 721 9.94 -37.64 15.39
CA ASP A 721 10.66 -38.69 14.68
C ASP A 721 11.76 -38.14 13.75
N LEU A 722 11.46 -37.08 12.99
CA LEU A 722 12.43 -36.42 12.12
C LEU A 722 13.44 -35.61 12.93
N LEU A 723 13.00 -34.96 14.01
CA LEU A 723 13.87 -34.17 14.88
C LEU A 723 14.91 -35.05 15.60
N GLU A 724 14.52 -36.22 16.09
CA GLU A 724 15.46 -37.18 16.68
C GLU A 724 16.49 -37.66 15.67
N LYS A 725 16.07 -37.93 14.43
CA LYS A 725 16.96 -38.30 13.33
C LYS A 725 17.96 -37.17 13.02
N PHE A 726 17.50 -35.94 12.89
CA PHE A 726 18.35 -34.78 12.62
C PHE A 726 19.31 -34.48 13.77
N ARG A 727 18.94 -34.79 15.01
CA ARG A 727 19.83 -34.66 16.17
C ARG A 727 20.98 -35.67 16.12
N LEU A 728 20.73 -36.90 15.67
CA LEU A 728 21.75 -37.95 15.59
C LEU A 728 22.67 -37.77 14.38
N GLU A 729 22.08 -37.40 13.23
CA GLU A 729 22.79 -37.23 11.96
C GLU A 729 22.13 -36.10 11.16
N PRO A 730 22.56 -34.83 11.36
CA PRO A 730 21.94 -33.70 10.68
C PRO A 730 22.26 -33.76 9.18
N PRO A 731 21.26 -33.59 8.30
CA PRO A 731 21.51 -33.53 6.87
C PRO A 731 22.35 -32.29 6.52
N GLN A 732 23.05 -32.33 5.38
CA GLN A 732 23.97 -31.26 4.96
C GLN A 732 23.30 -29.87 4.98
N TRP A 733 22.09 -29.76 4.44
CA TRP A 733 21.35 -28.49 4.39
C TRP A 733 21.05 -27.90 5.76
N LEU A 734 20.97 -28.72 6.82
CA LEU A 734 20.79 -28.29 8.20
C LEU A 734 22.14 -27.94 8.84
N SER A 735 23.15 -28.77 8.61
CA SER A 735 24.52 -28.52 9.08
C SER A 735 25.09 -27.20 8.53
N ASP A 736 24.72 -26.83 7.30
CA ASP A 736 25.11 -25.57 6.65
C ASP A 736 24.53 -24.32 7.36
N GLN A 737 23.55 -24.46 8.25
CA GLN A 737 22.96 -23.34 9.00
C GLN A 737 23.81 -22.89 10.20
N GLY A 738 24.80 -23.69 10.62
CA GLY A 738 25.72 -23.35 11.71
C GLY A 738 25.55 -24.24 12.94
N ASP A 739 25.64 -23.63 14.12
CA ASP A 739 25.58 -24.33 15.40
C ASP A 739 24.16 -24.86 15.74
N ILE A 740 24.04 -25.54 16.88
CA ILE A 740 22.79 -26.18 17.30
C ILE A 740 21.66 -25.14 17.47
N GLU A 741 21.97 -23.94 17.96
CA GLU A 741 20.96 -22.89 18.14
C GLU A 741 20.46 -22.36 16.78
N ALA A 742 21.38 -22.11 15.84
CA ALA A 742 21.03 -21.72 14.47
C ALA A 742 20.21 -22.80 13.75
N GLN A 743 20.57 -24.08 13.94
CA GLN A 743 19.81 -25.21 13.41
C GLN A 743 18.39 -25.29 13.99
N GLN A 744 18.23 -25.11 15.30
CA GLN A 744 16.91 -25.09 15.95
C GLN A 744 16.06 -23.92 15.46
N ALA A 745 16.65 -22.72 15.35
CA ALA A 745 15.96 -21.55 14.81
C ALA A 745 15.51 -21.78 13.36
N TYR A 746 16.34 -22.42 12.54
CA TYR A 746 15.99 -22.78 11.17
C TYR A 746 14.86 -23.82 11.09
N ILE A 747 14.87 -24.83 11.95
CA ILE A 747 13.78 -25.83 12.01
C ILE A 747 12.42 -25.17 12.29
N GLN A 748 12.39 -24.13 13.13
CA GLN A 748 11.17 -23.39 13.45
C GLN A 748 10.57 -22.64 12.26
N THR A 749 11.35 -22.40 11.19
CA THR A 749 10.89 -21.74 9.96
C THR A 749 10.47 -22.73 8.87
N ARG A 750 10.34 -24.03 9.20
CA ARG A 750 10.08 -25.09 8.22
C ARG A 750 8.78 -25.84 8.46
N VAL A 751 8.19 -26.28 7.36
CA VAL A 751 7.01 -27.15 7.30
C VAL A 751 7.41 -28.44 6.59
N VAL A 752 6.86 -29.56 7.05
CA VAL A 752 6.96 -30.84 6.34
C VAL A 752 5.67 -31.04 5.56
N ILE A 753 5.82 -31.34 4.27
CA ILE A 753 4.72 -31.65 3.36
C ILE A 753 4.90 -33.10 2.93
N GLU A 754 3.95 -33.94 3.34
CA GLU A 754 3.89 -35.35 2.98
C GLU A 754 2.62 -35.62 2.21
N ILE A 755 2.78 -36.08 0.97
CA ILE A 755 1.66 -36.39 0.10
C ILE A 755 1.94 -37.75 -0.53
N TYR A 756 1.06 -38.71 -0.24
CA TYR A 756 1.22 -40.08 -0.70
C TYR A 756 -0.07 -40.66 -1.26
N GLU A 757 0.06 -41.54 -2.24
CA GLU A 757 -0.98 -42.42 -2.72
C GLU A 757 -0.49 -43.87 -2.73
N MET A 758 -1.42 -44.80 -2.95
CA MET A 758 -1.12 -46.23 -3.09
C MET A 758 -1.90 -46.79 -4.27
N PHE A 759 -1.20 -47.14 -5.34
CA PHE A 759 -1.80 -47.72 -6.54
C PHE A 759 -0.98 -48.91 -7.04
N ASP A 760 -1.62 -49.75 -7.83
CA ASP A 760 -0.95 -50.81 -8.57
C ASP A 760 -1.62 -51.06 -9.91
N PHE A 761 -0.87 -51.65 -10.84
CA PHE A 761 -1.39 -52.13 -12.11
C PHE A 761 -1.43 -53.65 -12.09
N ILE A 762 -2.62 -54.23 -12.26
CA ILE A 762 -2.83 -55.67 -12.31
C ILE A 762 -3.20 -56.05 -13.75
N PRO A 763 -2.28 -56.64 -14.53
CA PRO A 763 -2.60 -57.11 -15.88
C PRO A 763 -3.63 -58.24 -15.83
N ASN A 764 -4.44 -58.38 -16.88
CA ASN A 764 -5.26 -59.59 -17.04
C ASN A 764 -4.35 -60.80 -17.35
N ASP A 765 -4.79 -62.01 -16.98
CA ASP A 765 -4.06 -63.25 -17.32
C ASP A 765 -3.83 -63.42 -18.83
N ASP A 766 -4.72 -62.84 -19.65
CA ASP A 766 -4.64 -62.83 -21.11
C ASP A 766 -4.15 -61.49 -21.69
N PHE A 767 -3.31 -60.76 -20.94
CA PHE A 767 -2.78 -59.45 -21.32
C PHE A 767 -2.29 -59.40 -22.77
N LEU A 768 -2.75 -58.40 -23.53
CA LEU A 768 -2.30 -58.19 -24.90
C LEU A 768 -1.85 -56.74 -25.12
N GLY A 769 -0.53 -56.57 -25.15
CA GLY A 769 0.13 -55.31 -25.45
C GLY A 769 1.44 -55.54 -26.20
N TYR A 770 1.77 -54.63 -27.10
CA TYR A 770 3.00 -54.65 -27.87
C TYR A 770 3.84 -53.42 -27.59
N ARG A 771 5.12 -53.64 -27.32
CA ARG A 771 6.13 -52.59 -27.20
C ARG A 771 6.89 -52.49 -28.51
N TRP A 772 6.95 -51.27 -29.04
CA TRP A 772 7.74 -50.96 -30.22
C TRP A 772 8.65 -49.76 -29.96
N ASP A 773 9.96 -49.98 -30.07
CA ASP A 773 10.96 -48.92 -29.92
C ASP A 773 11.33 -48.37 -31.31
N ILE A 774 11.03 -47.10 -31.55
CA ILE A 774 11.31 -46.43 -32.82
C ILE A 774 12.85 -46.25 -32.96
N PRO A 775 13.45 -46.62 -34.10
CA PRO A 775 14.88 -46.44 -34.38
C PRO A 775 15.42 -45.01 -34.24
#